data_AF-A0A1Q3MQA6-F1
#
_entry.id   AF-A0A1Q3MQA6-F1
#
_cell.length_a   1.000
_cell.length_b   1.000
_cell.length_c   1.000
_cell.angle_alpha   90.00
_cell.angle_beta   90.00
_cell.angle_gamma   90.00
#
_symmetry.space_group_name_H-M   'P 1'
#
loop_
_entity.id
_entity.type
_entity.pdbx_description
1 polymer ?
#
loop_
_entity_poly.entity_id
_entity_poly.type
_entity_poly.pdbx_seq_one_letter_code
_entity_poly.pdbx_strand_id
1 'polypeptide(L)'
;MDPLSLLLRDDKWFLGGGKGALYAPAFPRHLEAPGFWDESFFADIRLTRIFTVLFNSTDGKCVKFRGQVESWRPDRLVLIHRSSIATVRETRCVTESNAWVSVFELLEGAEDLNAFVWSLQNLEPAGNGSPWQSVQSVKVESECISWRWLTSWPVELEPDRTGIEDERTQAQSGRMLPPLPLSIKLGASGQRLGYTVNLAQRHDDSPAWETSVLPQKLKGGRLPGDFKFEVGTAPSEGLLHMLQHFRLTKDQPLIVACAVGLNDLSATEGLRCGLASDVVAQSERSWVDYFNSVPQFESSNAHLTNAYWYRWYGLRLNTVDLDGLPIAGTNQTFEPFITEGIGFFRNFVTYSAQAHLREVAWMHSPRLGLGIVSNLLKCQKADGMTPGHNYSCRPSRDFYHADFATGAALLMDIHGVRLDRRFFTNYLDFLVRKRGYRFPAPSPGQRVSPLLILIFDQNETGQEYMSRYQFVSENADKWGSFQVAGVESTLYAERLTSFLLNLSPTAEESSVLHRLYEELVCGLAEVSFDRGTNWFSDVKLDGARSPARPSTGLYPLLGPAHLLWHNYRVDLGAVFDRWLVNAEEFWLRAFPATAKSDPLFDGDGEWKGKRLNCSWSGRSWPMANSHLVDAAAQWARVLTRDREEMTENQSMAARIRAGKALMKTISLMFHGDDPNRPNSYEHYDPESGVPSLYRGYDDYMHSWIVDLILRHAVGINPGSETLDPLPLGVDWIECREIPCKQGRRHVRIERDVVVRDEYTSCP
;
A
#
# COMPACT_ATOMS: atom_id res chain seq x y z
N MET A 1 6.52 22.93 11.98
CA MET A 1 7.53 21.98 11.48
C MET A 1 7.20 21.70 10.01
N ASP A 2 8.23 21.49 9.18
CA ASP A 2 8.08 21.20 7.75
C ASP A 2 8.31 19.69 7.50
N PRO A 3 7.25 18.90 7.21
CA PRO A 3 7.38 17.48 6.95
C PRO A 3 8.31 17.13 5.78
N LEU A 4 8.40 17.98 4.75
CA LEU A 4 9.26 17.70 3.60
C LEU A 4 10.74 17.75 3.97
N SER A 5 11.13 18.69 4.84
CA SER A 5 12.49 18.75 5.37
C SER A 5 12.83 17.55 6.26
N LEU A 6 11.86 17.04 7.03
CA LEU A 6 12.06 15.83 7.85
C LEU A 6 12.26 14.55 7.02
N LEU A 7 11.71 14.52 5.82
CA LEU A 7 11.73 13.35 4.93
C LEU A 7 12.90 13.36 3.94
N LEU A 8 13.81 14.34 4.01
CA LEU A 8 14.99 14.41 3.15
C LEU A 8 15.88 13.16 3.30
N ARG A 9 16.23 12.50 2.20
CA ARG A 9 17.14 11.34 2.17
C ARG A 9 18.06 11.37 0.95
N ASP A 10 19.19 10.68 1.03
CA ASP A 10 20.14 10.49 -0.07
C ASP A 10 20.08 9.06 -0.68
N ASP A 11 19.38 8.15 -0.01
CA ASP A 11 19.27 6.72 -0.34
C ASP A 11 17.87 6.31 -0.84
N LYS A 12 17.02 7.29 -1.20
CA LYS A 12 15.63 7.11 -1.63
C LYS A 12 15.39 7.78 -2.99
N TRP A 13 14.42 7.29 -3.76
CA TRP A 13 14.17 7.79 -5.13
C TRP A 13 12.71 7.80 -5.59
N PHE A 14 11.77 7.44 -4.71
CA PHE A 14 10.37 7.28 -5.12
C PHE A 14 9.70 8.64 -5.29
N LEU A 15 9.09 8.87 -6.45
CA LEU A 15 8.38 10.11 -6.76
C LEU A 15 6.92 9.79 -7.06
N GLY A 16 6.03 10.40 -6.28
CA GLY A 16 4.58 10.34 -6.48
C GLY A 16 3.96 11.72 -6.39
N GLY A 17 2.72 11.78 -5.93
CA GLY A 17 1.91 13.01 -5.93
C GLY A 17 1.06 13.16 -7.19
N GLY A 18 1.25 12.32 -8.21
CA GLY A 18 0.28 12.12 -9.26
C GLY A 18 -1.00 11.47 -8.73
N LYS A 19 -2.13 11.83 -9.33
CA LYS A 19 -3.42 11.18 -9.07
C LYS A 19 -3.45 9.71 -9.50
N GLY A 20 -2.53 9.29 -10.36
CA GLY A 20 -2.28 7.90 -10.72
C GLY A 20 -0.83 7.65 -11.13
N ALA A 21 -0.12 8.66 -11.61
CA ALA A 21 1.29 8.56 -12.00
C ALA A 21 2.22 8.35 -10.78
N LEU A 22 3.16 7.42 -10.93
CA LEU A 22 4.15 7.05 -9.91
C LEU A 22 5.47 6.66 -10.58
N TYR A 23 6.60 7.04 -10.00
CA TYR A 23 7.93 6.51 -10.32
C TYR A 23 8.55 5.94 -9.04
N ALA A 24 8.50 4.63 -8.90
CA ALA A 24 9.04 3.92 -7.73
C ALA A 24 9.51 2.51 -8.14
N PRO A 25 10.54 2.40 -9.01
CA PRO A 25 11.11 1.11 -9.34
C PRO A 25 11.74 0.48 -8.08
N ALA A 26 11.39 -0.76 -7.78
CA ALA A 26 11.91 -1.49 -6.61
C ALA A 26 13.43 -1.71 -6.70
N PHE A 27 13.92 -2.03 -7.90
CA PHE A 27 15.33 -2.22 -8.21
C PHE A 27 15.69 -1.46 -9.48
N PRO A 28 15.90 -0.13 -9.41
CA PRO A 28 16.18 0.65 -10.60
C PRO A 28 17.50 0.22 -11.24
N ARG A 29 17.49 0.09 -12.57
CA ARG A 29 18.69 -0.20 -13.38
C ARG A 29 19.29 1.07 -13.96
N HIS A 30 18.48 2.12 -14.11
CA HIS A 30 18.83 3.33 -14.84
C HIS A 30 18.49 4.61 -14.04
N LEU A 31 18.48 4.54 -12.70
CA LEU A 31 18.14 5.68 -11.84
C LEU A 31 18.97 6.92 -12.17
N GLU A 32 20.26 6.73 -12.44
CA GLU A 32 21.22 7.81 -12.73
C GLU A 32 21.22 8.25 -14.19
N ALA A 33 20.47 7.59 -15.09
CA ALA A 33 20.33 8.03 -16.48
C ALA A 33 19.35 9.21 -16.55
N PRO A 34 19.57 10.24 -17.39
CA PRO A 34 18.66 11.40 -17.50
C PRO A 34 17.21 10.98 -17.84
N GLY A 35 16.21 11.45 -17.10
CA GLY A 35 14.79 11.13 -17.33
C GLY A 35 14.24 9.93 -16.54
N PHE A 36 13.15 9.36 -17.04
CA PHE A 36 12.36 8.28 -16.42
C PHE A 36 12.38 7.04 -17.31
N TRP A 37 13.49 6.30 -17.27
CA TRP A 37 13.67 5.11 -18.11
C TRP A 37 13.22 3.80 -17.43
N ASP A 38 13.46 3.69 -16.12
CA ASP A 38 12.98 2.57 -15.31
C ASP A 38 11.44 2.53 -15.25
N GLU A 39 10.95 1.47 -14.63
CA GLU A 39 9.52 1.25 -14.39
C GLU A 39 8.84 2.42 -13.67
N SER A 40 7.69 2.79 -14.22
CA SER A 40 6.73 3.76 -13.71
C SER A 40 5.33 3.15 -13.76
N PHE A 41 4.37 3.78 -13.10
CA PHE A 41 2.99 3.32 -13.08
C PHE A 41 2.00 4.44 -13.35
N PHE A 42 0.91 4.12 -14.03
CA PHE A 42 -0.31 4.92 -14.06
C PHE A 42 -1.46 4.09 -13.49
N ALA A 43 -1.93 4.44 -12.29
CA ALA A 43 -2.73 3.55 -11.45
C ALA A 43 -2.00 2.21 -11.24
N ASP A 44 -2.62 1.09 -11.61
CA ASP A 44 -2.07 -0.28 -11.58
C ASP A 44 -1.40 -0.71 -12.89
N ILE A 45 -1.22 0.22 -13.84
CA ILE A 45 -0.69 -0.08 -15.17
C ILE A 45 0.80 0.26 -15.20
N ARG A 46 1.62 -0.76 -15.47
CA ARG A 46 3.06 -0.63 -15.64
C ARG A 46 3.40 0.08 -16.96
N LEU A 47 4.22 1.12 -16.88
CA LEU A 47 4.79 1.85 -18.01
C LEU A 47 6.31 1.85 -17.89
N THR A 48 7.02 1.55 -18.97
CA THR A 48 8.50 1.54 -18.99
C THR A 48 9.03 2.44 -20.10
N ARG A 49 10.28 2.89 -19.96
CA ARG A 49 10.98 3.67 -20.98
C ARG A 49 10.18 4.90 -21.42
N ILE A 50 9.60 5.60 -20.43
CA ILE A 50 8.73 6.75 -20.64
C ILE A 50 9.50 7.81 -21.44
N PHE A 51 10.63 8.26 -20.90
CA PHE A 51 11.62 8.99 -21.69
C PHE A 51 13.01 9.00 -21.05
N THR A 52 14.03 9.25 -21.86
CA THR A 52 15.37 9.67 -21.44
C THR A 52 15.80 10.90 -22.25
N VAL A 53 16.85 11.60 -21.79
CA VAL A 53 17.47 12.70 -22.55
C VAL A 53 18.92 12.35 -22.87
N LEU A 54 19.22 12.26 -24.17
CA LEU A 54 20.57 12.05 -24.67
C LEU A 54 21.17 13.39 -25.11
N PHE A 55 22.48 13.56 -24.95
CA PHE A 55 23.14 14.83 -25.22
C PHE A 55 24.26 14.70 -26.25
N ASN A 56 24.45 15.76 -27.03
CA ASN A 56 25.66 15.95 -27.82
C ASN A 56 26.10 17.42 -27.80
N SER A 57 27.37 17.68 -28.06
CA SER A 57 27.91 19.02 -28.22
C SER A 57 27.46 19.63 -29.55
N THR A 58 27.64 20.95 -29.69
CA THR A 58 27.28 21.67 -30.92
C THR A 58 28.04 21.15 -32.16
N ASP A 59 29.25 20.61 -31.97
CA ASP A 59 30.06 19.97 -33.01
C ASP A 59 29.59 18.55 -33.39
N GLY A 60 28.52 18.05 -32.77
CA GLY A 60 27.87 16.79 -33.09
C GLY A 60 28.36 15.58 -32.29
N LYS A 61 29.35 15.72 -31.41
CA LYS A 61 29.89 14.60 -30.62
C LYS A 61 28.99 14.26 -29.43
N CYS A 62 28.69 12.97 -29.25
CA CYS A 62 27.94 12.48 -28.11
C CYS A 62 28.62 12.88 -26.78
N VAL A 63 27.82 13.39 -25.84
CA VAL A 63 28.26 13.73 -24.49
C VAL A 63 27.72 12.65 -23.55
N LYS A 64 28.63 11.84 -23.02
CA LYS A 64 28.29 10.81 -22.03
C LYS A 64 28.39 11.39 -20.63
N PHE A 65 27.28 11.39 -19.92
CA PHE A 65 27.21 11.82 -18.54
C PHE A 65 27.32 10.63 -17.59
N ARG A 66 27.96 10.87 -16.44
CA ARG A 66 27.82 10.06 -15.25
C ARG A 66 26.93 10.79 -14.27
N GLY A 67 25.74 10.23 -14.01
CA GLY A 67 24.79 10.75 -13.04
C GLY A 67 25.17 10.33 -11.62
N GLN A 68 24.66 11.08 -10.64
CA GLN A 68 24.68 10.73 -9.23
C GLN A 68 23.48 11.40 -8.56
N VAL A 69 22.78 10.68 -7.69
CA VAL A 69 21.74 11.26 -6.84
C VAL A 69 22.39 12.20 -5.82
N GLU A 70 21.90 13.42 -5.75
CA GLU A 70 22.36 14.44 -4.80
C GLU A 70 21.43 14.53 -3.58
N SER A 71 20.11 14.49 -3.80
CA SER A 71 19.12 14.49 -2.73
C SER A 71 17.74 14.04 -3.20
N TRP A 72 16.95 13.52 -2.28
CA TRP A 72 15.55 13.16 -2.47
C TRP A 72 14.66 13.77 -1.39
N ARG A 73 13.51 14.27 -1.83
CA ARG A 73 12.34 14.60 -1.02
C ARG A 73 11.10 14.00 -1.69
N PRO A 74 9.97 13.84 -0.97
CA PRO A 74 8.72 13.36 -1.58
C PRO A 74 8.31 14.09 -2.87
N ASP A 75 8.57 15.39 -2.95
CA ASP A 75 8.22 16.23 -4.09
C ASP A 75 9.24 16.20 -5.24
N ARG A 76 10.49 15.79 -5.00
CA ARG A 76 11.55 15.86 -6.01
C ARG A 76 12.76 14.96 -5.76
N LEU A 77 13.41 14.56 -6.84
CA LEU A 77 14.72 13.92 -6.85
C LEU A 77 15.70 14.81 -7.61
N VAL A 78 16.85 15.13 -7.02
CA VAL A 78 17.89 15.94 -7.63
C VAL A 78 19.08 15.06 -7.99
N LEU A 79 19.53 15.15 -9.24
CA LEU A 79 20.70 14.45 -9.75
C LEU A 79 21.70 15.45 -10.36
N ILE A 80 22.98 15.12 -10.27
CA ILE A 80 24.05 15.84 -10.97
C ILE A 80 24.70 14.92 -12.00
N HIS A 81 24.66 15.37 -13.25
CA HIS A 81 25.23 14.71 -14.41
C HIS A 81 26.54 15.38 -14.79
N ARG A 82 27.67 14.65 -14.71
CA ARG A 82 29.00 15.19 -15.05
C ARG A 82 29.60 14.51 -16.28
N SER A 83 30.22 15.31 -17.13
CA SER A 83 30.98 14.86 -18.29
C SER A 83 32.32 15.61 -18.36
N SER A 84 33.13 15.34 -19.39
CA SER A 84 34.39 16.08 -19.60
C SER A 84 34.20 17.52 -20.07
N ILE A 85 33.01 17.90 -20.55
CA ILE A 85 32.78 19.23 -21.15
C ILE A 85 31.65 20.02 -20.49
N ALA A 86 30.84 19.39 -19.64
CA ALA A 86 29.68 20.00 -19.03
C ALA A 86 29.25 19.31 -17.73
N THR A 87 28.60 20.08 -16.86
CA THR A 87 27.87 19.63 -15.66
C THR A 87 26.41 20.09 -15.77
N VAL A 88 25.47 19.15 -15.66
CA VAL A 88 24.03 19.41 -15.75
C VAL A 88 23.34 18.96 -14.46
N ARG A 89 22.51 19.81 -13.87
CA ARG A 89 21.58 19.41 -12.81
C ARG A 89 20.28 18.94 -13.44
N GLU A 90 19.76 17.82 -12.94
CA GLU A 90 18.42 17.37 -13.23
C GLU A 90 17.58 17.40 -11.94
N THR A 91 16.42 18.05 -11.98
CA THR A 91 15.40 17.93 -10.93
C THR A 91 14.19 17.18 -11.49
N ARG A 92 13.89 16.02 -10.92
CA ARG A 92 12.74 15.19 -11.29
C ARG A 92 11.60 15.39 -10.31
N CYS A 93 10.37 15.43 -10.83
CA CYS A 93 9.16 15.37 -10.00
C CYS A 93 8.03 14.66 -10.76
N VAL A 94 7.00 14.26 -10.02
CA VAL A 94 5.72 13.81 -10.59
C VAL A 94 4.64 14.81 -10.15
N THR A 95 3.81 15.25 -11.10
CA THR A 95 2.79 16.29 -10.84
C THR A 95 1.41 15.68 -10.61
N GLU A 96 0.52 16.38 -9.88
CA GLU A 96 -0.88 15.95 -9.69
C GLU A 96 -1.64 15.70 -10.99
N SER A 97 -1.28 16.40 -12.06
CA SER A 97 -1.84 16.22 -13.41
C SER A 97 -1.26 15.01 -14.17
N ASN A 98 -0.63 14.06 -13.47
CA ASN A 98 -0.09 12.80 -14.00
C ASN A 98 1.00 12.97 -15.07
N ALA A 99 1.97 13.85 -14.80
CA ALA A 99 3.15 14.02 -15.64
C ALA A 99 4.43 13.67 -14.88
N TRP A 100 5.33 12.92 -15.54
CA TRP A 100 6.71 12.75 -15.14
C TRP A 100 7.54 13.86 -15.76
N VAL A 101 8.27 14.61 -14.92
CA VAL A 101 8.94 15.85 -15.34
C VAL A 101 10.40 15.83 -14.92
N SER A 102 11.28 16.19 -15.85
CA SER A 102 12.71 16.45 -15.61
C SER A 102 13.05 17.88 -16.01
N VAL A 103 13.60 18.66 -15.09
CA VAL A 103 14.13 20.01 -15.34
C VAL A 103 15.65 19.93 -15.42
N PHE A 104 16.22 20.29 -16.57
CA PHE A 104 17.66 20.27 -16.82
C PHE A 104 18.25 21.68 -16.80
N GLU A 105 19.27 21.91 -15.96
CA GLU A 105 20.01 23.16 -15.84
C GLU A 105 21.49 22.93 -16.18
N LEU A 106 22.04 23.71 -17.12
CA LEU A 106 23.48 23.66 -17.43
C LEU A 106 24.25 24.50 -16.41
N LEU A 107 24.91 23.84 -15.45
CA LEU A 107 25.68 24.51 -14.40
C LEU A 107 27.05 24.97 -14.88
N GLU A 108 27.74 24.07 -15.61
CA GLU A 108 29.08 24.30 -16.13
C GLU A 108 29.17 23.80 -17.58
N GLY A 109 29.92 24.53 -18.41
CA GLY A 109 30.06 24.26 -19.84
C GLY A 109 30.32 25.57 -20.60
N ALA A 110 31.16 25.50 -21.63
CA ALA A 110 31.49 26.66 -22.46
C ALA A 110 30.47 26.89 -23.61
N GLU A 111 29.69 25.87 -23.95
CA GLU A 111 28.77 25.88 -25.09
C GLU A 111 27.41 25.27 -24.72
N ASP A 112 26.39 25.61 -25.51
CA ASP A 112 25.08 24.95 -25.48
C ASP A 112 25.19 23.46 -25.83
N LEU A 113 24.26 22.65 -25.33
CA LEU A 113 24.14 21.23 -25.67
C LEU A 113 22.90 21.01 -26.53
N ASN A 114 22.97 20.11 -27.50
CA ASN A 114 21.74 19.57 -28.06
C ASN A 114 21.22 18.47 -27.14
N ALA A 115 19.92 18.51 -26.88
CA ALA A 115 19.21 17.56 -26.05
C ALA A 115 18.22 16.78 -26.92
N PHE A 116 18.27 15.45 -26.84
CA PHE A 116 17.39 14.55 -27.58
C PHE A 116 16.50 13.81 -26.59
N VAL A 117 15.24 14.23 -26.53
CA VAL A 117 14.21 13.58 -25.71
C VAL A 117 13.75 12.33 -26.44
N TRP A 118 13.96 11.16 -25.85
CA TRP A 118 13.74 9.87 -26.49
C TRP A 118 12.80 9.00 -25.65
N SER A 119 11.77 8.45 -26.29
CA SER A 119 10.95 7.36 -25.77
C SER A 119 11.05 6.13 -26.67
N LEU A 120 11.01 4.94 -26.07
CA LEU A 120 11.14 3.65 -26.75
C LEU A 120 9.99 2.72 -26.36
N GLN A 121 9.08 2.48 -27.30
CA GLN A 121 7.81 1.77 -27.03
C GLN A 121 7.67 0.51 -27.88
N ASN A 122 7.01 -0.51 -27.36
CA ASN A 122 6.73 -1.74 -28.12
C ASN A 122 5.55 -1.50 -29.06
N LEU A 123 5.73 -1.82 -30.34
CA LEU A 123 4.65 -1.97 -31.31
C LEU A 123 4.47 -3.47 -31.56
N GLU A 124 3.31 -3.98 -31.18
CA GLU A 124 2.97 -5.41 -31.30
C GLU A 124 1.52 -5.58 -31.77
N PRO A 125 1.20 -6.65 -32.52
CA PRO A 125 -0.18 -7.02 -32.79
C PRO A 125 -0.91 -7.38 -31.49
N ALA A 126 -2.24 -7.25 -31.49
CA ALA A 126 -3.05 -7.67 -30.35
C ALA A 126 -2.85 -9.17 -30.09
N GLY A 127 -2.52 -9.52 -28.84
CA GLY A 127 -2.36 -10.90 -28.40
C GLY A 127 -3.68 -11.66 -28.27
N ASN A 128 -3.60 -12.99 -28.30
CA ASN A 128 -4.71 -13.90 -28.07
C ASN A 128 -4.35 -14.83 -26.89
N GLY A 129 -5.15 -14.82 -25.83
CA GLY A 129 -4.92 -15.64 -24.63
C GLY A 129 -3.66 -15.32 -23.82
N SER A 130 -2.99 -14.19 -24.07
CA SER A 130 -1.84 -13.72 -23.27
C SER A 130 -1.91 -12.21 -23.09
N PRO A 131 -1.43 -11.67 -21.95
CA PRO A 131 -1.31 -10.24 -21.76
C PRO A 131 -0.49 -9.60 -22.88
N TRP A 132 -0.90 -8.44 -23.35
CA TRP A 132 -0.15 -7.67 -24.34
C TRP A 132 -0.26 -6.17 -24.09
N GLN A 133 0.73 -5.45 -24.60
CA GLN A 133 0.83 -4.00 -24.54
C GLN A 133 1.34 -3.48 -25.88
N SER A 134 0.75 -2.42 -26.42
CA SER A 134 1.13 -1.91 -27.74
C SER A 134 0.86 -0.43 -27.89
N VAL A 135 1.79 0.27 -28.56
CA VAL A 135 1.59 1.66 -29.01
C VAL A 135 0.75 1.71 -30.28
N GLN A 136 -0.15 2.69 -30.37
CA GLN A 136 -0.99 2.95 -31.53
C GLN A 136 -1.16 4.46 -31.76
N SER A 137 -1.68 4.82 -32.94
CA SER A 137 -2.16 6.18 -33.24
C SER A 137 -1.13 7.29 -32.93
N VAL A 138 0.14 7.06 -33.28
CA VAL A 138 1.23 8.01 -33.03
C VAL A 138 1.06 9.26 -33.88
N LYS A 139 1.25 10.43 -33.29
CA LYS A 139 1.15 11.74 -33.97
C LYS A 139 2.31 12.63 -33.54
N VAL A 140 2.79 13.43 -34.50
CA VAL A 140 3.74 14.51 -34.23
C VAL A 140 2.95 15.82 -34.28
N GLU A 141 2.74 16.41 -33.11
CA GLU A 141 2.06 17.70 -32.93
C GLU A 141 3.10 18.82 -32.90
N SER A 142 2.71 20.11 -32.93
CA SER A 142 3.67 21.22 -32.95
C SER A 142 4.62 21.22 -31.75
N GLU A 143 4.13 20.85 -30.57
CA GLU A 143 4.86 20.96 -29.30
C GLU A 143 5.24 19.61 -28.68
N CYS A 144 4.70 18.50 -29.20
CA CYS A 144 4.90 17.19 -28.60
C CYS A 144 4.82 16.04 -29.63
N ILE A 145 5.15 14.84 -29.18
CA ILE A 145 4.71 13.59 -29.81
C ILE A 145 3.66 12.97 -28.90
N SER A 146 2.53 12.55 -29.48
CA SER A 146 1.44 11.89 -28.78
C SER A 146 1.16 10.50 -29.32
N TRP A 147 0.70 9.60 -28.47
CA TRP A 147 0.30 8.26 -28.87
C TRP A 147 -0.78 7.69 -27.97
N ARG A 148 -1.41 6.62 -28.45
CA ARG A 148 -2.26 5.74 -27.64
C ARG A 148 -1.43 4.56 -27.18
N TRP A 149 -1.56 4.20 -25.91
CA TRP A 149 -0.97 3.00 -25.36
C TRP A 149 -2.11 2.08 -24.92
N LEU A 150 -2.09 0.85 -25.38
CA LEU A 150 -3.14 -0.13 -25.11
C LEU A 150 -2.57 -1.29 -24.31
N THR A 151 -3.34 -1.78 -23.34
CA THR A 151 -3.12 -3.07 -22.71
C THR A 151 -4.41 -3.86 -22.61
N SER A 152 -4.31 -5.17 -22.71
CA SER A 152 -5.42 -6.09 -22.48
C SER A 152 -4.89 -7.37 -21.85
N TRP A 153 -5.73 -7.96 -21.00
CA TRP A 153 -5.43 -9.18 -20.25
C TRP A 153 -6.47 -10.26 -20.57
N PRO A 154 -6.10 -11.54 -20.47
CA PRO A 154 -7.08 -12.61 -20.57
C PRO A 154 -8.19 -12.48 -19.53
N VAL A 155 -9.39 -12.96 -19.87
CA VAL A 155 -10.54 -12.96 -18.95
C VAL A 155 -10.32 -13.87 -17.75
N GLU A 156 -9.53 -14.93 -17.95
CA GLU A 156 -9.19 -15.93 -16.95
C GLU A 156 -7.67 -16.05 -16.88
N LEU A 157 -7.11 -15.94 -15.69
CA LEU A 157 -5.69 -16.14 -15.43
C LEU A 157 -5.55 -17.08 -14.25
N GLU A 158 -4.72 -18.11 -14.42
CA GLU A 158 -4.24 -18.87 -13.27
C GLU A 158 -3.36 -17.93 -12.44
N PRO A 159 -3.73 -17.62 -11.19
CA PRO A 159 -3.00 -16.65 -10.41
C PRO A 159 -1.64 -17.20 -10.01
N ASP A 160 -0.56 -16.48 -10.35
CA ASP A 160 0.73 -16.70 -9.69
C ASP A 160 0.63 -16.19 -8.24
N ARG A 161 0.67 -17.14 -7.31
CA ARG A 161 0.57 -16.91 -5.85
C ARG A 161 1.94 -16.89 -5.17
N THR A 162 3.04 -16.93 -5.93
CA THR A 162 4.40 -16.88 -5.37
C THR A 162 4.89 -15.47 -5.05
N GLY A 163 4.04 -14.45 -5.25
CA GLY A 163 4.38 -13.05 -5.01
C GLY A 163 5.29 -12.45 -6.08
N ILE A 164 5.22 -12.95 -7.32
CA ILE A 164 5.94 -12.45 -8.50
C ILE A 164 4.90 -12.08 -9.58
N GLU A 165 5.16 -11.00 -10.34
CA GLU A 165 4.42 -10.73 -11.58
C GLU A 165 5.02 -11.57 -12.72
N ASP A 166 4.50 -12.78 -12.98
CA ASP A 166 4.74 -13.43 -14.27
C ASP A 166 3.62 -13.10 -15.27
N GLU A 167 3.88 -12.11 -16.12
CA GLU A 167 2.95 -11.67 -17.17
C GLU A 167 2.86 -12.67 -18.35
N ARG A 168 3.52 -13.85 -18.27
CA ARG A 168 3.55 -14.86 -19.36
C ARG A 168 2.48 -15.93 -19.28
N THR A 169 1.47 -15.74 -18.43
CA THR A 169 0.41 -16.73 -18.25
C THR A 169 -0.48 -16.83 -19.49
N GLN A 170 -0.56 -18.02 -20.10
CA GLN A 170 -1.47 -18.32 -21.20
C GLN A 170 -2.82 -18.81 -20.67
N ALA A 171 -3.89 -18.09 -21.03
CA ALA A 171 -5.26 -18.49 -20.72
C ALA A 171 -5.75 -19.56 -21.70
N GLN A 172 -6.46 -20.58 -21.19
CA GLN A 172 -6.96 -21.70 -21.99
C GLN A 172 -8.02 -21.29 -23.02
N SER A 173 -8.83 -20.25 -22.71
CA SER A 173 -9.98 -19.86 -23.55
C SER A 173 -9.65 -18.91 -24.69
N GLY A 174 -8.44 -18.32 -24.72
CA GLY A 174 -8.04 -17.25 -25.65
C GLY A 174 -8.78 -15.91 -25.47
N ARG A 175 -9.84 -15.86 -24.66
CA ARG A 175 -10.68 -14.67 -24.49
C ARG A 175 -9.93 -13.56 -23.76
N MET A 176 -10.02 -12.35 -24.29
CA MET A 176 -9.40 -11.13 -23.74
C MET A 176 -10.45 -10.18 -23.15
N LEU A 177 -10.08 -9.45 -22.11
CA LEU A 177 -10.83 -8.29 -21.62
C LEU A 177 -10.76 -7.14 -22.63
N PRO A 178 -11.74 -6.20 -22.62
CA PRO A 178 -11.64 -4.99 -23.42
C PRO A 178 -10.31 -4.27 -23.17
N PRO A 179 -9.56 -3.87 -24.21
CA PRO A 179 -8.33 -3.13 -24.03
C PRO A 179 -8.57 -1.80 -23.32
N LEU A 180 -7.68 -1.41 -22.41
CA LEU A 180 -7.69 -0.12 -21.74
C LEU A 180 -6.78 0.85 -22.51
N PRO A 181 -7.34 1.87 -23.19
CA PRO A 181 -6.55 2.90 -23.85
C PRO A 181 -6.08 3.98 -22.88
N LEU A 182 -4.79 4.27 -22.93
CA LEU A 182 -4.18 5.46 -22.35
C LEU A 182 -3.79 6.43 -23.46
N SER A 183 -3.97 7.73 -23.20
CA SER A 183 -3.36 8.80 -23.99
C SER A 183 -2.04 9.21 -23.35
N ILE A 184 -0.97 9.27 -24.13
CA ILE A 184 0.35 9.72 -23.66
C ILE A 184 0.84 10.85 -24.56
N LYS A 185 1.41 11.89 -23.95
CA LYS A 185 2.04 13.02 -24.65
C LYS A 185 3.41 13.34 -24.05
N LEU A 186 4.42 13.46 -24.91
CA LEU A 186 5.80 13.75 -24.53
C LEU A 186 6.27 15.04 -25.23
N GLY A 187 6.73 16.02 -24.46
CA GLY A 187 7.19 17.31 -24.96
C GLY A 187 8.27 17.94 -24.08
N ALA A 188 8.75 19.12 -24.49
CA ALA A 188 9.72 19.89 -23.71
C ALA A 188 9.51 21.41 -23.87
N SER A 189 9.98 22.19 -22.88
CA SER A 189 9.92 23.65 -22.89
C SER A 189 10.97 24.19 -23.85
N GLY A 190 10.54 24.65 -25.02
CA GLY A 190 11.41 25.26 -26.02
C GLY A 190 11.00 24.91 -27.44
N GLN A 191 11.63 25.58 -28.40
CA GLN A 191 11.35 25.30 -29.80
C GLN A 191 11.97 23.96 -30.21
N ARG A 192 11.12 23.03 -30.66
CA ARG A 192 11.59 21.76 -31.23
C ARG A 192 12.32 22.02 -32.55
N LEU A 193 13.57 21.56 -32.63
CA LEU A 193 14.46 21.75 -33.78
C LEU A 193 14.31 20.65 -34.84
N GLY A 194 13.79 19.49 -34.43
CA GLY A 194 13.56 18.35 -35.30
C GLY A 194 12.98 17.17 -34.53
N TYR A 195 12.57 16.13 -35.25
CA TYR A 195 12.07 14.89 -34.66
C TYR A 195 12.39 13.69 -35.57
N THR A 196 12.20 12.48 -35.03
CA THR A 196 12.08 11.25 -35.83
C THR A 196 11.15 10.29 -35.10
N VAL A 197 10.28 9.62 -35.86
CA VAL A 197 9.53 8.45 -35.41
C VAL A 197 9.97 7.29 -36.29
N ASN A 198 10.51 6.23 -35.70
CA ASN A 198 11.14 5.16 -36.48
C ASN A 198 10.98 3.78 -35.83
N LEU A 199 10.31 2.87 -36.53
CA LEU A 199 10.20 1.47 -36.15
C LEU A 199 11.49 0.72 -36.47
N ALA A 200 12.06 0.07 -35.46
CA ALA A 200 13.20 -0.82 -35.57
C ALA A 200 12.82 -2.23 -35.12
N GLN A 201 13.55 -3.24 -35.61
CA GLN A 201 13.49 -4.57 -35.00
C GLN A 201 13.91 -4.50 -33.53
N ARG A 202 13.44 -5.46 -32.71
CA ARG A 202 13.80 -5.51 -31.30
C ARG A 202 15.31 -5.68 -31.12
N HIS A 203 15.88 -4.90 -30.23
CA HIS A 203 17.30 -4.87 -29.86
C HIS A 203 17.45 -4.38 -28.42
N ASP A 204 18.67 -4.09 -27.97
CA ASP A 204 18.96 -3.58 -26.62
C ASP A 204 18.18 -2.29 -26.32
N ASP A 205 17.48 -2.27 -25.19
CA ASP A 205 16.60 -1.17 -24.78
C ASP A 205 17.21 -0.26 -23.70
N SER A 206 18.52 -0.27 -23.54
CA SER A 206 19.24 0.65 -22.66
C SER A 206 19.10 2.11 -23.12
N PRO A 207 19.07 3.09 -22.21
CA PRO A 207 18.99 4.52 -22.53
C PRO A 207 20.35 5.07 -22.99
N ALA A 208 20.88 4.53 -24.08
CA ALA A 208 22.21 4.86 -24.60
C ALA A 208 22.14 5.48 -26.00
N TRP A 209 23.15 6.30 -26.31
CA TRP A 209 23.29 6.89 -27.64
C TRP A 209 23.42 5.81 -28.72
N GLU A 210 24.21 4.77 -28.45
CA GLU A 210 24.53 3.69 -29.38
C GLU A 210 23.37 2.78 -29.71
N THR A 211 22.41 2.61 -28.79
CA THR A 211 21.21 1.78 -28.97
C THR A 211 20.08 2.59 -29.61
N SER A 212 20.11 3.92 -29.51
CA SER A 212 19.17 4.79 -30.21
C SER A 212 19.40 4.83 -31.73
N VAL A 213 18.45 5.38 -32.48
CA VAL A 213 18.63 5.67 -33.91
C VAL A 213 19.43 6.95 -34.20
N LEU A 214 19.86 7.70 -33.17
CA LEU A 214 20.58 8.97 -33.33
C LEU A 214 21.87 8.87 -34.13
N PRO A 215 22.77 7.88 -33.91
CA PRO A 215 24.05 7.81 -34.60
C PRO A 215 23.91 7.81 -36.14
N GLN A 216 22.83 7.22 -36.66
CA GLN A 216 22.58 7.11 -38.09
C GLN A 216 21.68 8.24 -38.63
N LYS A 217 20.79 8.78 -37.78
CA LYS A 217 19.77 9.76 -38.19
C LYS A 217 20.22 11.20 -38.03
N LEU A 218 21.08 11.50 -37.07
CA LEU A 218 21.55 12.85 -36.85
C LEU A 218 22.53 13.24 -37.96
N LYS A 219 22.11 14.17 -38.83
CA LYS A 219 22.92 14.67 -39.94
C LYS A 219 22.95 16.19 -39.90
N GLY A 220 24.14 16.77 -40.03
CA GLY A 220 24.31 18.23 -39.95
C GLY A 220 23.79 18.83 -38.64
N GLY A 221 23.87 18.08 -37.54
CA GLY A 221 23.41 18.51 -36.21
C GLY A 221 21.89 18.60 -36.04
N ARG A 222 21.07 18.01 -36.95
CA ARG A 222 19.60 18.01 -36.84
C ARG A 222 18.99 16.64 -37.13
N LEU A 223 17.85 16.38 -36.50
CA LEU A 223 16.99 15.24 -36.84
C LEU A 223 16.25 15.49 -38.16
N PRO A 224 15.98 14.45 -38.97
CA PRO A 224 15.48 14.61 -40.34
C PRO A 224 13.98 14.92 -40.46
N GLY A 225 13.19 14.84 -39.39
CA GLY A 225 11.75 15.07 -39.42
C GLY A 225 10.95 13.94 -40.08
N ASP A 226 11.48 12.71 -40.09
CA ASP A 226 10.81 11.56 -40.70
C ASP A 226 9.82 10.87 -39.76
N PHE A 227 8.77 10.30 -40.36
CA PHE A 227 7.72 9.57 -39.65
C PHE A 227 7.55 8.18 -40.27
N LYS A 228 7.98 7.14 -39.55
CA LYS A 228 8.05 5.74 -39.98
C LYS A 228 7.52 4.83 -38.87
N PHE A 229 6.21 4.91 -38.60
CA PHE A 229 5.54 4.16 -37.54
C PHE A 229 5.19 2.72 -37.97
N GLU A 230 4.34 2.56 -38.99
CA GLU A 230 3.91 1.25 -39.52
C GLU A 230 4.55 1.01 -40.89
N VAL A 231 5.86 0.78 -40.89
CA VAL A 231 6.64 0.52 -42.11
C VAL A 231 7.22 -0.89 -42.10
N GLY A 232 7.52 -1.44 -43.27
CA GLY A 232 8.07 -2.80 -43.43
C GLY A 232 7.03 -3.82 -43.87
N THR A 233 7.33 -5.11 -43.68
CA THR A 233 6.43 -6.22 -44.00
C THR A 233 5.43 -6.40 -42.87
N ALA A 234 4.14 -6.48 -43.19
CA ALA A 234 3.11 -6.74 -42.19
C ALA A 234 3.25 -8.15 -41.57
N PRO A 235 2.97 -8.33 -40.27
CA PRO A 235 2.61 -7.29 -39.31
C PRO A 235 3.81 -6.40 -38.93
N SER A 236 3.62 -5.08 -38.89
CA SER A 236 4.63 -4.16 -38.39
C SER A 236 4.78 -4.33 -36.88
N GLU A 237 5.89 -4.90 -36.44
CA GLU A 237 6.21 -5.12 -35.04
C GLU A 237 7.65 -4.71 -34.72
N GLY A 238 7.92 -4.34 -33.46
CA GLY A 238 9.27 -4.01 -32.99
C GLY A 238 9.30 -2.90 -31.95
N LEU A 239 10.43 -2.20 -31.92
CA LEU A 239 10.69 -1.07 -31.03
C LEU A 239 10.49 0.24 -31.80
N LEU A 240 9.54 1.04 -31.35
CA LEU A 240 9.27 2.36 -31.89
C LEU A 240 10.12 3.40 -31.18
N HIS A 241 11.09 3.97 -31.92
CA HIS A 241 11.89 5.09 -31.47
C HIS A 241 11.15 6.41 -31.75
N MET A 242 10.86 7.16 -30.69
CA MET A 242 10.27 8.50 -30.78
C MET A 242 11.24 9.52 -30.20
N LEU A 243 11.85 10.34 -31.06
CA LEU A 243 12.85 11.32 -30.64
C LEU A 243 12.46 12.74 -31.03
N GLN A 244 12.72 13.68 -30.13
CA GLN A 244 12.56 15.12 -30.32
C GLN A 244 13.86 15.83 -29.97
N HIS A 245 14.25 16.81 -30.79
CA HIS A 245 15.51 17.55 -30.67
C HIS A 245 15.26 18.96 -30.15
N PHE A 246 15.95 19.31 -29.07
CA PHE A 246 15.91 20.61 -28.40
C PHE A 246 17.34 21.11 -28.10
N ARG A 247 17.42 22.29 -27.49
CA ARG A 247 18.68 22.88 -27.02
C ARG A 247 18.60 23.13 -25.52
N LEU A 248 19.67 22.78 -24.81
CA LEU A 248 19.91 23.18 -23.43
C LEU A 248 20.95 24.30 -23.45
N THR A 249 20.59 25.46 -22.91
CA THR A 249 21.45 26.63 -22.82
C THR A 249 21.77 26.96 -21.36
N LYS A 250 22.74 27.85 -21.14
CA LYS A 250 23.10 28.31 -19.79
C LYS A 250 22.04 29.23 -19.17
N ASP A 251 21.31 29.96 -20.00
CA ASP A 251 20.39 31.01 -19.56
C ASP A 251 18.96 30.50 -19.31
N GLN A 252 18.62 29.31 -19.84
CA GLN A 252 17.26 28.78 -19.75
C GLN A 252 17.27 27.27 -19.48
N PRO A 253 16.57 26.80 -18.43
CA PRO A 253 16.40 25.38 -18.18
C PRO A 253 15.55 24.72 -19.27
N LEU A 254 15.87 23.46 -19.59
CA LEU A 254 15.04 22.61 -20.44
C LEU A 254 14.15 21.74 -19.55
N ILE A 255 12.84 21.97 -19.58
CA ILE A 255 11.83 21.16 -18.89
C ILE A 255 11.32 20.12 -19.87
N VAL A 256 11.40 18.84 -19.51
CA VAL A 256 10.87 17.72 -20.30
C VAL A 256 9.75 17.08 -19.51
N ALA A 257 8.59 16.87 -20.14
CA ALA A 257 7.44 16.27 -19.48
C ALA A 257 6.81 15.19 -20.36
N CYS A 258 6.47 14.07 -19.72
CA CYS A 258 5.60 13.05 -20.29
C CYS A 258 4.34 12.95 -19.45
N ALA A 259 3.18 13.21 -20.05
CA ALA A 259 1.90 13.16 -19.37
C ALA A 259 1.05 12.00 -19.88
N VAL A 260 0.30 11.39 -18.97
CA VAL A 260 -0.59 10.27 -19.24
C VAL A 260 -2.01 10.57 -18.74
N GLY A 261 -3.00 10.04 -19.43
CA GLY A 261 -4.38 10.10 -18.97
C GLY A 261 -5.27 9.07 -19.63
N LEU A 262 -6.46 8.86 -19.05
CA LEU A 262 -7.48 7.96 -19.62
C LEU A 262 -8.07 8.49 -20.94
N ASN A 263 -7.88 9.78 -21.22
CA ASN A 263 -8.27 10.42 -22.46
C ASN A 263 -7.30 11.53 -22.88
N ASP A 264 -7.45 11.99 -24.13
CA ASP A 264 -6.54 12.97 -24.73
C ASP A 264 -6.56 14.33 -24.03
N LEU A 265 -7.72 14.74 -23.50
CA LEU A 265 -7.85 15.99 -22.75
C LEU A 265 -7.01 15.96 -21.48
N SER A 266 -7.13 14.88 -20.69
CA SER A 266 -6.34 14.71 -19.45
C SER A 266 -4.83 14.66 -19.71
N ALA A 267 -4.39 13.98 -20.78
CA ALA A 267 -2.97 13.94 -21.15
C ALA A 267 -2.45 15.29 -21.67
N THR A 268 -3.28 16.03 -22.40
CA THR A 268 -2.93 17.38 -22.89
C THR A 268 -2.79 18.37 -21.74
N GLU A 269 -3.73 18.37 -20.80
CA GLU A 269 -3.66 19.21 -19.62
C GLU A 269 -2.47 18.84 -18.73
N GLY A 270 -2.23 17.54 -18.54
CA GLY A 270 -1.05 17.04 -17.83
C GLY A 270 0.26 17.53 -18.45
N LEU A 271 0.38 17.51 -19.78
CA LEU A 271 1.58 17.99 -20.46
C LEU A 271 1.73 19.51 -20.28
N ARG A 272 0.64 20.27 -20.42
CA ARG A 272 0.65 21.72 -20.24
C ARG A 272 1.11 22.12 -18.83
N CYS A 273 0.60 21.44 -17.80
CA CYS A 273 1.02 21.65 -16.41
C CYS A 273 2.47 21.21 -16.19
N GLY A 274 2.87 20.05 -16.74
CA GLY A 274 4.22 19.51 -16.59
C GLY A 274 5.31 20.37 -17.24
N LEU A 275 4.97 21.18 -18.24
CA LEU A 275 5.89 22.12 -18.90
C LEU A 275 5.86 23.53 -18.30
N ALA A 276 5.14 23.77 -17.21
CA ALA A 276 5.12 25.06 -16.52
C ALA A 276 6.50 25.39 -15.94
N SER A 277 6.91 26.67 -16.01
CA SER A 277 8.24 27.10 -15.55
C SER A 277 8.47 26.92 -14.04
N ASP A 278 7.40 26.89 -13.23
CA ASP A 278 7.44 26.69 -11.78
C ASP A 278 7.00 25.28 -11.35
N VAL A 279 7.02 24.29 -12.26
CA VAL A 279 6.49 22.93 -12.03
C VAL A 279 7.05 22.23 -10.78
N VAL A 280 8.33 22.42 -10.45
CA VAL A 280 8.94 21.86 -9.23
C VAL A 280 8.32 22.50 -7.98
N ALA A 281 8.12 23.82 -7.99
CA ALA A 281 7.47 24.53 -6.91
C ALA A 281 5.96 24.18 -6.80
N GLN A 282 5.30 23.87 -7.92
CA GLN A 282 3.94 23.34 -7.91
C GLN A 282 3.86 21.96 -7.23
N SER A 283 4.81 21.06 -7.55
CA SER A 283 4.89 19.75 -6.88
C SER A 283 5.12 19.92 -5.37
N GLU A 284 6.04 20.80 -4.97
CA GLU A 284 6.28 21.11 -3.55
C GLU A 284 5.02 21.64 -2.85
N ARG A 285 4.31 22.62 -3.44
CA ARG A 285 3.06 23.15 -2.88
C ARG A 285 2.00 22.07 -2.71
N SER A 286 1.85 21.23 -3.72
CA SER A 286 0.93 20.08 -3.67
C SER A 286 1.29 19.12 -2.52
N TRP A 287 2.57 18.85 -2.27
CA TRP A 287 3.04 18.10 -1.09
C TRP A 287 2.71 18.77 0.24
N VAL A 288 2.96 20.07 0.35
CA VAL A 288 2.60 20.85 1.54
C VAL A 288 1.08 20.82 1.78
N ASP A 289 0.26 21.00 0.75
CA ASP A 289 -1.20 21.01 0.87
C ASP A 289 -1.75 19.68 1.38
N TYR A 290 -1.18 18.56 0.93
CA TYR A 290 -1.54 17.24 1.47
C TYR A 290 -1.16 17.08 2.93
N PHE A 291 0.07 17.46 3.33
CA PHE A 291 0.46 17.36 4.74
C PHE A 291 -0.34 18.31 5.65
N ASN A 292 -0.88 19.41 5.10
CA ASN A 292 -1.82 20.27 5.80
C ASN A 292 -3.24 19.67 5.91
N SER A 293 -3.56 18.65 5.13
CA SER A 293 -4.87 17.97 5.13
C SER A 293 -5.02 16.87 6.20
N VAL A 294 -4.00 16.71 7.05
CA VAL A 294 -3.93 15.69 8.10
C VAL A 294 -3.57 16.32 9.46
N PRO A 295 -3.77 15.61 10.59
CA PRO A 295 -3.40 16.14 11.90
C PRO A 295 -1.91 16.46 11.97
N GLN A 296 -1.56 17.52 12.70
CA GLN A 296 -0.18 17.98 12.83
C GLN A 296 0.42 17.39 14.09
N PHE A 297 1.41 16.49 13.95
CA PHE A 297 1.98 15.73 15.07
C PHE A 297 3.46 16.00 15.27
N GLU A 298 3.86 16.13 16.53
CA GLU A 298 5.25 16.23 16.96
C GLU A 298 5.42 15.59 18.35
N SER A 299 6.60 15.04 18.61
CA SER A 299 6.97 14.47 19.92
C SER A 299 8.44 14.72 20.22
N SER A 300 8.78 14.71 21.51
CA SER A 300 10.17 14.68 21.98
C SER A 300 10.95 13.44 21.52
N ASN A 301 10.28 12.41 21.01
CA ASN A 301 10.89 11.23 20.43
C ASN A 301 10.86 11.30 18.88
N ALA A 302 12.05 11.27 18.26
CA ALA A 302 12.19 11.40 16.82
C ALA A 302 11.57 10.23 16.03
N HIS A 303 11.60 9.00 16.56
CA HIS A 303 10.98 7.84 15.90
C HIS A 303 9.46 8.02 15.76
N LEU A 304 8.77 8.52 16.79
CA LEU A 304 7.34 8.81 16.69
C LEU A 304 7.04 9.86 15.63
N THR A 305 7.75 11.00 15.68
CA THR A 305 7.55 12.10 14.73
C THR A 305 7.82 11.67 13.31
N ASN A 306 8.95 10.99 13.06
CA ASN A 306 9.36 10.63 11.71
C ASN A 306 8.51 9.47 11.15
N ALA A 307 8.09 8.49 11.97
CA ALA A 307 7.19 7.43 11.53
C ALA A 307 5.81 7.99 11.14
N TYR A 308 5.29 8.95 11.90
CA TYR A 308 4.01 9.61 11.61
C TYR A 308 4.02 10.26 10.23
N TRP A 309 5.02 11.11 9.94
CA TRP A 309 5.09 11.83 8.67
C TRP A 309 5.47 10.92 7.50
N TYR A 310 6.34 9.93 7.74
CA TYR A 310 6.67 8.94 6.73
C TYR A 310 5.46 8.11 6.32
N ARG A 311 4.59 7.77 7.28
CA ARG A 311 3.37 7.02 6.98
C ARG A 311 2.42 7.81 6.09
N TRP A 312 2.22 9.10 6.38
CA TRP A 312 1.41 9.97 5.50
C TRP A 312 2.03 10.13 4.11
N TYR A 313 3.36 10.24 4.01
CA TYR A 313 4.04 10.18 2.72
C TYR A 313 3.71 8.89 1.95
N GLY A 314 3.82 7.73 2.58
CA GLY A 314 3.53 6.43 1.96
C GLY A 314 2.06 6.27 1.54
N LEU A 315 1.12 6.76 2.36
CA LEU A 315 -0.31 6.75 2.03
C LEU A 315 -0.59 7.59 0.77
N ARG A 316 0.03 8.78 0.66
CA ARG A 316 -0.09 9.59 -0.55
C ARG A 316 0.55 8.93 -1.76
N LEU A 317 1.79 8.44 -1.62
CA LEU A 317 2.55 7.81 -2.69
C LEU A 317 1.70 6.71 -3.37
N ASN A 318 0.98 5.95 -2.56
CA ASN A 318 0.16 4.82 -2.99
C ASN A 318 -1.30 5.18 -3.29
N THR A 319 -1.71 6.46 -3.21
CA THR A 319 -3.08 6.85 -3.56
C THR A 319 -3.31 6.79 -5.08
N VAL A 320 -4.51 6.39 -5.48
CA VAL A 320 -5.07 6.52 -6.84
C VAL A 320 -6.37 7.29 -6.73
N ASP A 321 -6.47 8.40 -7.47
CA ASP A 321 -7.58 9.35 -7.49
C ASP A 321 -7.87 9.77 -8.94
N LEU A 322 -8.28 8.80 -9.77
CA LEU A 322 -8.53 9.00 -11.20
C LEU A 322 -10.01 8.86 -11.53
N ASP A 323 -10.61 9.98 -11.96
CA ASP A 323 -11.99 9.97 -12.46
C ASP A 323 -12.11 9.09 -13.70
N GLY A 324 -13.03 8.13 -13.65
CA GLY A 324 -13.32 7.24 -14.77
C GLY A 324 -12.39 6.03 -14.92
N LEU A 325 -11.50 5.75 -13.96
CA LEU A 325 -10.67 4.54 -13.98
C LEU A 325 -11.58 3.29 -13.89
N PRO A 326 -11.62 2.41 -14.91
CA PRO A 326 -12.53 1.27 -14.90
C PRO A 326 -12.15 0.24 -13.82
N ILE A 327 -13.13 -0.55 -13.40
CA ILE A 327 -12.91 -1.79 -12.63
C ILE A 327 -13.07 -2.96 -13.62
N ALA A 328 -12.00 -3.71 -13.84
CA ALA A 328 -11.96 -4.77 -14.83
C ALA A 328 -13.09 -5.80 -14.62
N GLY A 329 -13.73 -6.19 -15.73
CA GLY A 329 -14.84 -7.15 -15.70
C GLY A 329 -16.18 -6.58 -15.22
N THR A 330 -16.27 -5.27 -14.98
CA THR A 330 -17.51 -4.60 -14.57
C THR A 330 -17.80 -3.36 -15.43
N ASN A 331 -18.99 -2.79 -15.31
CA ASN A 331 -19.35 -1.49 -15.90
C ASN A 331 -19.15 -0.33 -14.92
N GLN A 332 -18.37 -0.53 -13.87
CA GLN A 332 -18.14 0.45 -12.81
C GLN A 332 -16.73 1.04 -12.90
N THR A 333 -16.52 2.17 -12.23
CA THR A 333 -15.21 2.83 -12.10
C THR A 333 -14.83 2.94 -10.63
N PHE A 334 -13.52 2.91 -10.35
CA PHE A 334 -13.01 3.12 -9.01
C PHE A 334 -13.31 4.55 -8.52
N GLU A 335 -13.71 4.66 -7.26
CA GLU A 335 -13.52 5.88 -6.46
C GLU A 335 -12.06 5.96 -5.98
N PRO A 336 -11.60 7.08 -5.37
CA PRO A 336 -10.24 7.15 -4.84
C PRO A 336 -9.94 6.04 -3.83
N PHE A 337 -8.74 5.47 -3.92
CA PHE A 337 -8.28 4.38 -3.04
C PHE A 337 -6.77 4.43 -2.85
N ILE A 338 -6.26 3.58 -1.95
CA ILE A 338 -4.82 3.38 -1.73
C ILE A 338 -4.45 1.98 -2.22
N THR A 339 -3.34 1.87 -2.95
CA THR A 339 -2.77 0.58 -3.30
C THR A 339 -1.98 0.02 -2.13
N GLU A 340 -1.88 -1.31 -2.05
CA GLU A 340 -1.12 -1.96 -0.98
C GLU A 340 0.37 -1.60 -1.01
N GLY A 341 0.94 -1.32 -2.18
CA GLY A 341 2.31 -0.83 -2.32
C GLY A 341 2.66 -0.52 -3.76
N ILE A 342 3.96 -0.53 -4.06
CA ILE A 342 4.52 -0.39 -5.41
C ILE A 342 4.59 -1.74 -6.14
N GLY A 343 4.90 -1.72 -7.44
CA GLY A 343 5.15 -2.95 -8.21
C GLY A 343 3.95 -3.90 -8.22
N PHE A 344 4.17 -5.16 -7.85
CA PHE A 344 3.14 -6.21 -7.75
C PHE A 344 1.93 -5.80 -6.90
N PHE A 345 2.15 -4.96 -5.88
CA PHE A 345 1.13 -4.51 -4.94
C PHE A 345 0.44 -3.20 -5.34
N ARG A 346 0.75 -2.67 -6.54
CA ARG A 346 0.13 -1.47 -7.09
C ARG A 346 -1.26 -1.78 -7.63
N ASN A 347 -2.17 -2.24 -6.77
CA ASN A 347 -3.58 -2.50 -7.10
C ASN A 347 -4.46 -2.37 -5.84
N PHE A 348 -5.79 -2.42 -6.02
CA PHE A 348 -6.73 -2.35 -4.89
C PHE A 348 -6.83 -3.73 -4.22
N VAL A 349 -5.99 -3.95 -3.21
CA VAL A 349 -5.98 -5.17 -2.38
C VAL A 349 -6.94 -5.00 -1.20
N THR A 350 -7.94 -5.87 -1.12
CA THR A 350 -8.97 -5.77 -0.09
C THR A 350 -8.45 -6.12 1.30
N TYR A 351 -7.43 -6.97 1.41
CA TYR A 351 -6.81 -7.24 2.71
C TYR A 351 -6.14 -5.99 3.32
N SER A 352 -5.49 -5.18 2.50
CA SER A 352 -4.95 -3.87 2.91
C SER A 352 -6.01 -2.81 3.18
N ALA A 353 -7.17 -2.89 2.51
CA ALA A 353 -8.20 -1.86 2.60
C ALA A 353 -8.69 -1.64 4.04
N GLN A 354 -8.68 -2.66 4.90
CA GLN A 354 -9.00 -2.50 6.34
C GLN A 354 -8.02 -1.54 7.05
N ALA A 355 -6.74 -1.66 6.72
CA ALA A 355 -5.67 -0.86 7.29
C ALA A 355 -5.72 0.57 6.74
N HIS A 356 -5.91 0.70 5.42
CA HIS A 356 -6.08 2.00 4.78
C HIS A 356 -7.27 2.77 5.34
N LEU A 357 -8.41 2.11 5.55
CA LEU A 357 -9.59 2.74 6.16
C LEU A 357 -9.29 3.30 7.55
N ARG A 358 -8.56 2.55 8.39
CA ARG A 358 -8.15 3.01 9.72
C ARG A 358 -7.25 4.25 9.64
N GLU A 359 -6.28 4.24 8.75
CA GLU A 359 -5.34 5.35 8.59
C GLU A 359 -6.04 6.62 8.08
N VAL A 360 -6.75 6.52 6.96
CA VAL A 360 -7.31 7.70 6.28
C VAL A 360 -8.56 8.25 6.93
N ALA A 361 -9.17 7.53 7.87
CA ALA A 361 -10.24 8.08 8.71
C ALA A 361 -9.78 9.33 9.48
N TRP A 362 -8.47 9.44 9.76
CA TRP A 362 -7.87 10.59 10.43
C TRP A 362 -7.57 11.79 9.52
N MET A 363 -7.78 11.68 8.21
CA MET A 363 -7.68 12.83 7.31
C MET A 363 -8.78 13.85 7.63
N HIS A 364 -8.53 15.12 7.32
CA HIS A 364 -9.51 16.20 7.51
C HIS A 364 -10.77 16.05 6.65
N SER A 365 -10.65 15.34 5.53
CA SER A 365 -11.75 15.02 4.60
C SER A 365 -12.00 13.51 4.57
N PRO A 366 -13.26 13.04 4.65
CA PRO A 366 -13.58 11.62 4.60
C PRO A 366 -13.55 11.02 3.18
N ARG A 367 -13.29 11.82 2.13
CA ARG A 367 -13.43 11.41 0.73
C ARG A 367 -12.68 10.12 0.39
N LEU A 368 -11.42 9.99 0.82
CA LEU A 368 -10.61 8.81 0.52
C LEU A 368 -11.13 7.55 1.23
N GLY A 369 -11.51 7.67 2.51
CA GLY A 369 -12.12 6.58 3.26
C GLY A 369 -13.46 6.12 2.67
N LEU A 370 -14.31 7.07 2.28
CA LEU A 370 -15.58 6.78 1.59
C LEU A 370 -15.35 6.11 0.23
N GLY A 371 -14.32 6.52 -0.51
CA GLY A 371 -13.93 5.89 -1.77
C GLY A 371 -13.54 4.43 -1.60
N ILE A 372 -12.77 4.09 -0.56
CA ILE A 372 -12.41 2.70 -0.25
C ILE A 372 -13.66 1.86 0.07
N VAL A 373 -14.59 2.34 0.93
CA VAL A 373 -15.84 1.62 1.23
C VAL A 373 -16.70 1.43 -0.02
N SER A 374 -16.80 2.47 -0.85
CA SER A 374 -17.51 2.41 -2.13
C SER A 374 -16.91 1.32 -3.03
N ASN A 375 -15.59 1.29 -3.18
CA ASN A 375 -14.91 0.29 -4.01
C ASN A 375 -15.11 -1.15 -3.52
N LEU A 376 -15.13 -1.37 -2.20
CA LEU A 376 -15.46 -2.69 -1.62
C LEU A 376 -16.83 -3.19 -2.07
N LEU A 377 -17.84 -2.30 -2.13
CA LEU A 377 -19.17 -2.62 -2.65
C LEU A 377 -19.15 -2.84 -4.17
N LYS A 378 -18.46 -1.99 -4.93
CA LYS A 378 -18.40 -2.08 -6.40
C LYS A 378 -17.71 -3.36 -6.89
N CYS A 379 -16.72 -3.85 -6.14
CA CYS A 379 -16.01 -5.09 -6.41
C CYS A 379 -16.72 -6.35 -5.87
N GLN A 380 -17.74 -6.20 -5.02
CA GLN A 380 -18.44 -7.33 -4.41
C GLN A 380 -19.22 -8.15 -5.46
N LYS A 381 -19.05 -9.47 -5.42
CA LYS A 381 -19.77 -10.43 -6.26
C LYS A 381 -21.21 -10.64 -5.75
N ALA A 382 -22.05 -11.23 -6.59
CA ALA A 382 -23.46 -11.46 -6.28
C ALA A 382 -23.71 -12.37 -5.07
N ASP A 383 -22.74 -13.21 -4.70
CA ASP A 383 -22.81 -14.08 -3.52
C ASP A 383 -22.33 -13.41 -2.22
N GLY A 384 -21.92 -12.13 -2.29
CA GLY A 384 -21.40 -11.34 -1.18
C GLY A 384 -19.87 -11.42 -0.99
N MET A 385 -19.18 -12.27 -1.74
CA MET A 385 -17.71 -12.37 -1.72
C MET A 385 -17.09 -11.12 -2.36
N THR A 386 -16.02 -10.58 -1.79
CA THR A 386 -15.22 -9.51 -2.41
C THR A 386 -13.85 -10.06 -2.81
N PRO A 387 -13.42 -9.92 -4.09
CA PRO A 387 -12.10 -10.39 -4.53
C PRO A 387 -10.94 -9.76 -3.76
N GLY A 388 -9.86 -10.53 -3.62
CA GLY A 388 -8.65 -10.12 -2.92
C GLY A 388 -7.89 -9.01 -3.64
N HIS A 389 -7.64 -9.20 -4.93
CA HIS A 389 -6.99 -8.24 -5.80
C HIS A 389 -7.94 -7.73 -6.88
N ASN A 390 -7.99 -6.42 -7.06
CA ASN A 390 -8.85 -5.75 -8.03
C ASN A 390 -8.04 -4.76 -8.87
N TYR A 391 -8.26 -4.79 -10.18
CA TYR A 391 -7.44 -4.10 -11.17
C TYR A 391 -8.29 -3.29 -12.14
N SER A 392 -7.66 -2.37 -12.86
CA SER A 392 -8.31 -1.57 -13.90
C SER A 392 -8.48 -2.32 -15.23
N CYS A 393 -7.54 -3.22 -15.55
CA CYS A 393 -7.50 -3.92 -16.83
C CYS A 393 -7.21 -5.44 -16.73
N ARG A 394 -6.91 -5.96 -15.54
CA ARG A 394 -6.64 -7.39 -15.27
C ARG A 394 -7.85 -8.05 -14.57
N PRO A 395 -8.14 -9.34 -14.75
CA PRO A 395 -9.22 -9.98 -14.02
C PRO A 395 -8.95 -9.98 -12.50
N SER A 396 -10.00 -9.79 -11.70
CA SER A 396 -9.91 -9.88 -10.24
C SER A 396 -9.57 -11.31 -9.79
N ARG A 397 -8.84 -11.46 -8.69
CA ARG A 397 -8.47 -12.78 -8.16
C ARG A 397 -8.53 -12.84 -6.63
N ASP A 398 -8.49 -14.07 -6.13
CA ASP A 398 -8.38 -14.42 -4.72
C ASP A 398 -9.52 -13.85 -3.84
N PHE A 399 -9.41 -14.07 -2.53
CA PHE A 399 -10.35 -13.64 -1.50
C PHE A 399 -9.57 -13.49 -0.19
N TYR A 400 -9.91 -12.52 0.65
CA TYR A 400 -9.32 -12.35 1.98
C TYR A 400 -10.40 -12.15 3.06
N HIS A 401 -10.18 -12.76 4.22
CA HIS A 401 -10.88 -12.41 5.46
C HIS A 401 -10.25 -11.12 6.03
N ALA A 402 -11.05 -10.10 6.31
CA ALA A 402 -10.55 -8.81 6.81
C ALA A 402 -11.53 -8.09 7.74
N ASP A 403 -11.02 -7.27 8.65
CA ASP A 403 -11.81 -6.41 9.53
C ASP A 403 -12.15 -5.06 8.87
N PHE A 404 -13.09 -5.09 7.94
CA PHE A 404 -13.60 -3.85 7.33
C PHE A 404 -14.41 -2.98 8.32
N ALA A 405 -14.89 -3.58 9.41
CA ALA A 405 -15.83 -2.97 10.32
C ALA A 405 -15.17 -1.91 11.21
N THR A 406 -13.98 -2.18 11.74
CA THR A 406 -13.31 -1.25 12.66
C THR A 406 -12.92 0.07 11.98
N GLY A 407 -12.34 0.01 10.78
CA GLY A 407 -12.01 1.22 10.01
C GLY A 407 -13.26 2.00 9.57
N ALA A 408 -14.34 1.31 9.21
CA ALA A 408 -15.62 1.92 8.87
C ALA A 408 -16.26 2.64 10.07
N ALA A 409 -16.26 2.01 11.25
CA ALA A 409 -16.74 2.62 12.49
C ALA A 409 -15.94 3.89 12.83
N LEU A 410 -14.61 3.80 12.73
CA LEU A 410 -13.72 4.94 12.96
C LEU A 410 -14.05 6.13 12.04
N LEU A 411 -14.24 5.88 10.75
CA LEU A 411 -14.62 6.89 9.76
C LEU A 411 -15.96 7.56 10.13
N MET A 412 -16.95 6.78 10.54
CA MET A 412 -18.25 7.30 11.01
C MET A 412 -18.12 8.12 12.30
N ASP A 413 -17.28 7.68 13.23
CA ASP A 413 -17.12 8.34 14.53
C ASP A 413 -16.33 9.64 14.46
N ILE A 414 -15.37 9.74 13.55
CA ILE A 414 -14.61 10.97 13.30
C ILE A 414 -15.44 11.98 12.51
N HIS A 415 -16.09 11.54 11.42
CA HIS A 415 -16.70 12.47 10.45
C HIS A 415 -18.21 12.59 10.52
N GLY A 416 -18.89 11.77 11.33
CA GLY A 416 -20.36 11.76 11.39
C GLY A 416 -21.03 11.34 10.08
N VAL A 417 -20.28 10.67 9.18
CA VAL A 417 -20.81 10.18 7.91
C VAL A 417 -21.70 8.96 8.12
N ARG A 418 -22.67 8.77 7.23
CA ARG A 418 -23.49 7.56 7.18
C ARG A 418 -22.99 6.67 6.05
N LEU A 419 -22.62 5.44 6.39
CA LEU A 419 -22.20 4.45 5.40
C LEU A 419 -23.37 3.63 4.87
N ASP A 420 -23.23 3.18 3.63
CA ASP A 420 -24.13 2.19 3.03
C ASP A 420 -23.86 0.82 3.65
N ARG A 421 -24.87 0.26 4.33
CA ARG A 421 -24.74 -1.04 5.00
C ARG A 421 -24.73 -2.23 4.04
N ARG A 422 -25.10 -2.07 2.76
CA ARG A 422 -25.26 -3.18 1.79
C ARG A 422 -24.01 -4.05 1.70
N PHE A 423 -22.84 -3.43 1.56
CA PHE A 423 -21.58 -4.17 1.50
C PHE A 423 -21.40 -5.07 2.73
N PHE A 424 -21.55 -4.48 3.92
CA PHE A 424 -21.34 -5.16 5.20
C PHE A 424 -22.35 -6.28 5.44
N THR A 425 -23.63 -6.05 5.12
CA THR A 425 -24.68 -7.07 5.23
C THR A 425 -24.42 -8.24 4.28
N ASN A 426 -24.12 -7.97 3.01
CA ASN A 426 -23.82 -9.00 2.02
C ASN A 426 -22.57 -9.80 2.38
N TYR A 427 -21.52 -9.13 2.88
CA TYR A 427 -20.28 -9.78 3.28
C TYR A 427 -20.49 -10.66 4.52
N LEU A 428 -21.25 -10.20 5.51
CA LEU A 428 -21.63 -11.02 6.67
C LEU A 428 -22.44 -12.25 6.24
N ASP A 429 -23.43 -12.06 5.36
CA ASP A 429 -24.23 -13.16 4.81
C ASP A 429 -23.34 -14.19 4.09
N PHE A 430 -22.37 -13.74 3.29
CA PHE A 430 -21.38 -14.61 2.66
C PHE A 430 -20.58 -15.40 3.70
N LEU A 431 -19.99 -14.72 4.69
CA LEU A 431 -19.19 -15.37 5.74
C LEU A 431 -20.02 -16.43 6.48
N VAL A 432 -21.22 -16.10 6.93
CA VAL A 432 -22.04 -17.03 7.72
C VAL A 432 -22.55 -18.20 6.87
N ARG A 433 -23.02 -17.95 5.64
CA ARG A 433 -23.66 -18.99 4.82
C ARG A 433 -22.68 -19.86 4.03
N LYS A 434 -21.55 -19.29 3.59
CA LYS A 434 -20.56 -19.97 2.75
C LYS A 434 -19.34 -20.43 3.54
N ARG A 435 -19.02 -19.73 4.63
CA ARG A 435 -17.82 -20.02 5.44
C ARG A 435 -18.16 -20.43 6.88
N GLY A 436 -19.37 -20.27 7.36
CA GLY A 436 -19.73 -20.59 8.74
C GLY A 436 -19.87 -22.10 9.00
N TYR A 437 -19.31 -22.57 10.11
CA TYR A 437 -19.50 -23.93 10.61
C TYR A 437 -19.94 -23.93 12.07
N ARG A 438 -21.09 -24.54 12.35
CA ARG A 438 -21.64 -24.67 13.70
C ARG A 438 -21.21 -26.01 14.31
N PHE A 439 -20.46 -25.94 15.40
CA PHE A 439 -20.02 -27.12 16.14
C PHE A 439 -21.14 -27.67 17.03
N PRO A 440 -21.13 -28.97 17.35
CA PRO A 440 -21.98 -29.51 18.42
C PRO A 440 -21.69 -28.78 19.73
N ALA A 441 -22.74 -28.53 20.53
CA ALA A 441 -22.58 -27.87 21.83
C ALA A 441 -21.67 -28.71 22.75
N PRO A 442 -20.50 -28.20 23.19
CA PRO A 442 -19.59 -28.95 24.04
C PRO A 442 -20.11 -29.24 25.45
N SER A 443 -21.11 -28.48 25.94
CA SER A 443 -21.63 -28.62 27.31
C SER A 443 -23.16 -28.69 27.40
N PRO A 444 -23.75 -29.57 28.25
CA PRO A 444 -25.18 -29.57 28.56
C PRO A 444 -25.62 -28.22 29.17
N GLY A 445 -26.67 -27.60 28.63
CA GLY A 445 -27.20 -26.31 29.10
C GLY A 445 -26.70 -25.07 28.33
N GLN A 446 -25.89 -25.27 27.29
CA GLN A 446 -25.44 -24.19 26.42
C GLN A 446 -26.59 -23.59 25.59
N ARG A 447 -26.66 -22.25 25.54
CA ARG A 447 -27.79 -21.52 24.96
C ARG A 447 -27.79 -21.41 23.44
N VAL A 448 -26.60 -21.44 22.83
CA VAL A 448 -26.39 -21.27 21.38
C VAL A 448 -25.32 -22.24 20.87
N SER A 449 -25.43 -22.65 19.60
CA SER A 449 -24.42 -23.49 18.97
C SER A 449 -23.17 -22.66 18.66
N PRO A 450 -21.95 -23.11 19.03
CA PRO A 450 -20.74 -22.37 18.70
C PRO A 450 -20.55 -22.28 17.19
N LEU A 451 -20.30 -21.08 16.66
CA LEU A 451 -20.04 -20.81 15.25
C LEU A 451 -18.59 -20.35 15.08
N LEU A 452 -17.86 -20.96 14.14
CA LEU A 452 -16.57 -20.45 13.67
C LEU A 452 -16.59 -20.28 12.14
N ILE A 453 -15.69 -19.44 11.63
CA ILE A 453 -15.56 -19.14 10.19
C ILE A 453 -14.42 -19.96 9.58
N LEU A 454 -14.73 -20.69 8.53
CA LEU A 454 -13.82 -21.56 7.80
C LEU A 454 -12.93 -20.80 6.82
N ILE A 455 -11.69 -21.25 6.75
CA ILE A 455 -10.65 -20.90 5.78
C ILE A 455 -10.48 -22.10 4.84
N PHE A 456 -10.49 -21.85 3.53
CA PHE A 456 -10.44 -22.90 2.52
C PHE A 456 -9.08 -23.07 1.82
N ASP A 457 -8.22 -22.07 1.97
CA ASP A 457 -6.90 -21.95 1.36
C ASP A 457 -6.07 -20.95 2.19
N GLN A 458 -4.75 -21.13 2.23
CA GLN A 458 -3.85 -20.28 3.01
C GLN A 458 -3.90 -18.81 2.54
N ASN A 459 -4.17 -18.59 1.25
CA ASN A 459 -4.31 -17.25 0.70
C ASN A 459 -5.51 -16.50 1.32
N GLU A 460 -6.57 -17.18 1.76
CA GLU A 460 -7.75 -16.49 2.31
C GLU A 460 -7.46 -15.67 3.58
N THR A 461 -6.31 -15.90 4.20
CA THR A 461 -5.85 -15.18 5.39
C THR A 461 -4.80 -14.11 5.08
N GLY A 462 -4.18 -14.16 3.90
CA GLY A 462 -2.96 -13.40 3.58
C GLY A 462 -1.73 -13.85 4.38
N GLN A 463 -1.74 -15.03 5.02
CA GLN A 463 -0.70 -15.49 5.95
C GLN A 463 -0.06 -16.82 5.53
N GLU A 464 0.49 -16.89 4.34
CA GLU A 464 0.95 -18.13 3.70
C GLU A 464 2.15 -18.79 4.40
N TYR A 465 2.32 -20.09 4.17
CA TYR A 465 3.47 -20.86 4.67
C TYR A 465 3.56 -20.87 6.21
N MET A 466 2.49 -21.36 6.86
CA MET A 466 2.41 -21.49 8.32
C MET A 466 2.07 -22.92 8.75
N SER A 467 2.56 -23.31 9.93
CA SER A 467 2.30 -24.61 10.57
C SER A 467 0.81 -24.89 10.77
N ARG A 468 0.01 -23.84 11.01
CA ARG A 468 -1.45 -23.92 11.22
C ARG A 468 -2.22 -24.56 10.06
N TYR A 469 -1.75 -24.43 8.81
CA TYR A 469 -2.40 -25.07 7.65
C TYR A 469 -1.89 -26.48 7.39
N GLN A 470 -0.60 -26.72 7.66
CA GLN A 470 -0.01 -28.06 7.59
C GLN A 470 -0.65 -29.04 8.57
N PHE A 471 -1.14 -28.53 9.70
CA PHE A 471 -1.95 -29.31 10.64
C PHE A 471 -3.19 -29.96 9.97
N VAL A 472 -3.76 -29.32 8.95
CA VAL A 472 -4.99 -29.75 8.29
C VAL A 472 -4.74 -30.43 6.95
N SER A 473 -3.72 -30.01 6.20
CA SER A 473 -3.38 -30.61 4.91
C SER A 473 -1.89 -30.55 4.64
N GLU A 474 -1.29 -31.71 4.32
CA GLU A 474 0.11 -31.81 3.87
C GLU A 474 0.39 -31.09 2.55
N ASN A 475 -0.67 -30.75 1.79
CA ASN A 475 -0.59 -30.02 0.54
C ASN A 475 -0.97 -28.54 0.69
N ALA A 476 -1.14 -28.02 1.90
CA ALA A 476 -1.49 -26.63 2.14
C ALA A 476 -0.44 -25.66 1.53
N ASP A 477 0.85 -25.96 1.68
CA ASP A 477 1.96 -25.17 1.11
C ASP A 477 2.18 -25.41 -0.40
N LYS A 478 1.35 -26.26 -1.02
CA LYS A 478 1.26 -26.48 -2.47
C LYS A 478 -0.03 -25.90 -3.04
N TRP A 479 -0.68 -24.99 -2.33
CA TRP A 479 -1.93 -24.33 -2.72
C TRP A 479 -3.10 -25.30 -2.91
N GLY A 480 -3.07 -26.46 -2.25
CA GLY A 480 -4.21 -27.36 -2.18
C GLY A 480 -5.27 -26.81 -1.23
N SER A 481 -6.55 -26.96 -1.59
CA SER A 481 -7.65 -26.55 -0.72
C SER A 481 -7.75 -27.44 0.53
N PHE A 482 -8.14 -26.84 1.64
CA PHE A 482 -8.40 -27.48 2.93
C PHE A 482 -9.61 -26.83 3.60
N GLN A 483 -9.97 -27.25 4.81
CA GLN A 483 -10.98 -26.56 5.62
C GLN A 483 -10.54 -26.52 7.07
N VAL A 484 -10.37 -25.31 7.60
CA VAL A 484 -10.04 -25.09 9.02
C VAL A 484 -10.84 -23.93 9.56
N ALA A 485 -11.38 -24.06 10.77
CA ALA A 485 -12.02 -22.96 11.46
C ALA A 485 -10.95 -22.03 12.03
N GLY A 486 -10.90 -20.79 11.55
CA GLY A 486 -9.89 -19.79 11.89
C GLY A 486 -10.30 -18.90 13.05
N VAL A 487 -9.36 -18.58 13.94
CA VAL A 487 -9.57 -17.64 15.05
C VAL A 487 -9.82 -16.21 14.53
N GLU A 488 -8.96 -15.72 13.64
CA GLU A 488 -9.03 -14.36 13.10
C GLU A 488 -10.26 -14.14 12.21
N SER A 489 -10.59 -15.10 11.34
CA SER A 489 -11.76 -15.00 10.47
C SER A 489 -13.06 -14.94 11.28
N THR A 490 -13.12 -15.69 12.38
CA THR A 490 -14.24 -15.65 13.34
C THR A 490 -14.30 -14.31 14.07
N LEU A 491 -13.16 -13.79 14.52
CA LEU A 491 -13.11 -12.47 15.16
C LEU A 491 -13.56 -11.36 14.22
N TYR A 492 -13.15 -11.38 12.94
CA TYR A 492 -13.58 -10.38 11.97
C TYR A 492 -15.09 -10.45 11.70
N ALA A 493 -15.68 -11.64 11.65
CA ALA A 493 -17.13 -11.80 11.56
C ALA A 493 -17.85 -11.28 12.81
N GLU A 494 -17.27 -11.46 14.00
CA GLU A 494 -17.81 -10.92 15.25
C GLU A 494 -17.78 -9.39 15.26
N ARG A 495 -16.67 -8.77 14.86
CA ARG A 495 -16.54 -7.30 14.72
C ARG A 495 -17.53 -6.74 13.72
N LEU A 496 -17.70 -7.40 12.58
CA LEU A 496 -18.69 -7.04 11.56
C LEU A 496 -20.13 -7.12 12.08
N THR A 497 -20.44 -8.17 12.83
CA THR A 497 -21.76 -8.35 13.46
C THR A 497 -22.02 -7.25 14.49
N SER A 498 -21.04 -6.95 15.34
CA SER A 498 -21.11 -5.84 16.31
C SER A 498 -21.31 -4.48 15.63
N PHE A 499 -20.61 -4.24 14.53
CA PHE A 499 -20.74 -3.01 13.76
C PHE A 499 -22.16 -2.86 13.19
N LEU A 500 -22.72 -3.92 12.60
CA LEU A 500 -24.08 -3.91 12.08
C LEU A 500 -25.15 -3.69 13.17
N LEU A 501 -24.93 -4.23 14.38
CA LEU A 501 -25.77 -3.94 15.55
C LEU A 501 -25.77 -2.44 15.91
N ASN A 502 -24.61 -1.77 15.77
CA ASN A 502 -24.47 -0.34 16.06
C ASN A 502 -25.06 0.57 14.97
N LEU A 503 -25.38 0.03 13.79
CA LEU A 503 -25.98 0.82 12.69
C LEU A 503 -27.49 1.02 12.82
N SER A 504 -28.08 0.77 14.00
CA SER A 504 -29.53 0.83 14.25
C SER A 504 -30.32 -0.10 13.30
N PRO A 505 -30.18 -1.43 13.45
CA PRO A 505 -31.01 -2.40 12.74
C PRO A 505 -32.48 -2.33 13.20
N THR A 506 -33.37 -2.93 12.41
CA THR A 506 -34.74 -3.21 12.86
C THR A 506 -34.74 -4.20 14.04
N ALA A 507 -35.83 -4.30 14.79
CA ALA A 507 -35.91 -5.20 15.94
C ALA A 507 -35.69 -6.69 15.55
N GLU A 508 -36.18 -7.10 14.38
CA GLU A 508 -35.99 -8.45 13.84
C GLU A 508 -34.53 -8.70 13.46
N GLU A 509 -33.93 -7.80 12.69
CA GLU A 509 -32.50 -7.85 12.33
C GLU A 509 -31.61 -7.86 13.57
N SER A 510 -31.93 -7.03 14.57
CA SER A 510 -31.20 -6.96 15.84
C SER A 510 -31.20 -8.31 16.58
N SER A 511 -32.35 -8.99 16.66
CA SER A 511 -32.47 -10.31 17.28
C SER A 511 -31.60 -11.36 16.58
N VAL A 512 -31.59 -11.35 15.24
CA VAL A 512 -30.75 -12.26 14.44
C VAL A 512 -29.27 -11.97 14.64
N LEU A 513 -28.87 -10.69 14.59
CA LEU A 513 -27.49 -10.28 14.76
C LEU A 513 -26.98 -10.54 16.18
N HIS A 514 -27.79 -10.31 17.22
CA HIS A 514 -27.42 -10.65 18.61
C HIS A 514 -27.20 -12.15 18.80
N ARG A 515 -28.08 -12.99 18.25
CA ARG A 515 -27.88 -14.45 18.29
C ARG A 515 -26.58 -14.84 17.58
N LEU A 516 -26.35 -14.32 16.38
CA LEU A 516 -25.15 -14.61 15.62
C LEU A 516 -23.87 -14.17 16.36
N TYR A 517 -23.92 -12.99 16.97
CA TYR A 517 -22.86 -12.46 17.80
C TYR A 517 -22.52 -13.41 18.97
N GLU A 518 -23.53 -13.89 19.69
CA GLU A 518 -23.35 -14.89 20.76
C GLU A 518 -22.78 -16.21 20.24
N GLU A 519 -23.25 -16.71 19.09
CA GLU A 519 -22.72 -17.94 18.46
C GLU A 519 -21.22 -17.83 18.15
N LEU A 520 -20.77 -16.70 17.62
CA LEU A 520 -19.36 -16.43 17.28
C LEU A 520 -18.48 -16.33 18.52
N VAL A 521 -18.92 -15.55 19.52
CA VAL A 521 -18.21 -15.42 20.82
C VAL A 521 -18.09 -16.79 21.49
N CYS A 522 -19.17 -17.58 21.47
CA CYS A 522 -19.18 -18.92 22.01
C CYS A 522 -18.22 -19.87 21.28
N GLY A 523 -18.09 -19.74 19.95
CA GLY A 523 -17.11 -20.49 19.15
C GLY A 523 -15.69 -20.21 19.60
N LEU A 524 -15.33 -18.94 19.80
CA LEU A 524 -14.00 -18.56 20.29
C LEU A 524 -13.75 -19.13 21.70
N ALA A 525 -14.71 -19.00 22.61
CA ALA A 525 -14.54 -19.33 24.02
C ALA A 525 -14.56 -20.84 24.33
N GLU A 526 -15.42 -21.61 23.69
CA GLU A 526 -15.64 -23.02 24.05
C GLU A 526 -14.97 -24.00 23.07
N VAL A 527 -14.81 -23.61 21.80
CA VAL A 527 -14.23 -24.47 20.77
C VAL A 527 -12.77 -24.11 20.53
N SER A 528 -12.45 -22.85 20.28
CA SER A 528 -11.08 -22.43 19.93
C SER A 528 -10.14 -22.33 21.14
N PHE A 529 -10.65 -21.88 22.29
CA PHE A 529 -9.83 -21.68 23.48
C PHE A 529 -9.47 -23.00 24.18
N ASP A 530 -8.18 -23.22 24.39
CA ASP A 530 -7.63 -24.29 25.21
C ASP A 530 -7.29 -23.78 26.60
N ARG A 531 -8.07 -24.20 27.60
CA ARG A 531 -7.87 -23.85 29.02
C ARG A 531 -6.59 -24.42 29.61
N GLY A 532 -6.05 -25.50 29.07
CA GLY A 532 -4.80 -26.10 29.56
C GLY A 532 -3.57 -25.28 29.18
N THR A 533 -3.61 -24.62 28.02
CA THR A 533 -2.49 -23.81 27.53
C THR A 533 -2.76 -22.30 27.57
N ASN A 534 -3.99 -21.89 27.89
CA ASN A 534 -4.47 -20.50 27.78
C ASN A 534 -4.17 -19.93 26.40
N TRP A 535 -4.70 -20.58 25.36
CA TRP A 535 -4.42 -20.25 23.96
C TRP A 535 -5.64 -20.43 23.07
N PHE A 536 -5.82 -19.56 22.08
CA PHE A 536 -6.84 -19.74 21.04
C PHE A 536 -6.25 -20.43 19.81
N SER A 537 -6.72 -21.64 19.54
CA SER A 537 -6.30 -22.44 18.39
C SER A 537 -7.33 -22.41 17.28
N ASP A 538 -6.84 -22.48 16.04
CA ASP A 538 -7.65 -22.97 14.93
C ASP A 538 -8.14 -24.39 15.18
N VAL A 539 -9.26 -24.75 14.57
CA VAL A 539 -9.94 -26.01 14.86
C VAL A 539 -10.34 -26.73 13.58
N LYS A 540 -10.07 -28.04 13.53
CA LYS A 540 -10.62 -28.94 12.50
C LYS A 540 -12.13 -29.11 12.69
N LEU A 541 -12.81 -29.60 11.65
CA LEU A 541 -14.26 -29.84 11.71
C LEU A 541 -14.65 -30.92 12.72
N ASP A 542 -13.73 -31.81 13.08
CA ASP A 542 -13.91 -32.82 14.13
C ASP A 542 -13.70 -32.27 15.56
N GLY A 543 -13.35 -30.98 15.69
CA GLY A 543 -13.09 -30.33 16.97
C GLY A 543 -11.63 -30.38 17.44
N ALA A 544 -10.72 -31.01 16.68
CA ALA A 544 -9.31 -31.06 17.05
C ALA A 544 -8.65 -29.68 16.89
N ARG A 545 -8.01 -29.20 17.97
CA ARG A 545 -7.29 -27.92 18.01
C ARG A 545 -5.90 -28.04 17.38
N SER A 546 -5.54 -27.03 16.60
CA SER A 546 -4.20 -26.92 16.03
C SER A 546 -3.15 -26.72 17.13
N PRO A 547 -2.02 -27.44 17.08
CA PRO A 547 -0.90 -27.22 17.99
C PRO A 547 -0.09 -25.97 17.60
N ALA A 548 -0.29 -25.44 16.39
CA ALA A 548 0.39 -24.23 15.92
C ALA A 548 0.08 -23.02 16.82
N ARG A 549 1.01 -22.07 16.82
CA ARG A 549 0.91 -20.84 17.61
C ARG A 549 1.08 -19.60 16.73
N PRO A 550 0.17 -19.37 15.76
CA PRO A 550 0.19 -18.14 14.97
C PRO A 550 -0.20 -16.93 15.85
N SER A 551 0.30 -15.75 15.51
CA SER A 551 -0.07 -14.49 16.19
C SER A 551 -1.58 -14.22 16.21
N THR A 552 -2.34 -14.77 15.26
CA THR A 552 -3.81 -14.69 15.22
C THR A 552 -4.49 -15.28 16.46
N GLY A 553 -3.85 -16.23 17.15
CA GLY A 553 -4.34 -16.75 18.44
C GLY A 553 -4.35 -15.71 19.57
N LEU A 554 -3.68 -14.56 19.40
CA LEU A 554 -3.69 -13.44 20.33
C LEU A 554 -4.72 -12.37 19.95
N TYR A 555 -5.29 -12.42 18.75
CA TYR A 555 -6.24 -11.41 18.28
C TYR A 555 -7.53 -11.31 19.11
N PRO A 556 -8.04 -12.37 19.77
CA PRO A 556 -9.21 -12.24 20.66
C PRO A 556 -9.04 -11.23 21.80
N LEU A 557 -7.82 -10.80 22.14
CA LEU A 557 -7.56 -9.67 23.04
C LEU A 557 -8.09 -8.32 22.51
N LEU A 558 -8.27 -8.18 21.18
CA LEU A 558 -8.96 -7.04 20.52
C LEU A 558 -10.48 -7.09 20.67
N GLY A 559 -11.00 -8.29 20.86
CA GLY A 559 -12.37 -8.65 20.58
C GLY A 559 -13.32 -8.40 21.75
N PRO A 560 -14.31 -9.28 21.95
CA PRO A 560 -15.29 -9.17 23.02
C PRO A 560 -14.69 -9.58 24.36
N ALA A 561 -13.55 -8.99 24.74
CA ALA A 561 -12.76 -9.34 25.91
C ALA A 561 -13.60 -9.36 27.19
N HIS A 562 -14.53 -8.41 27.34
CA HIS A 562 -15.48 -8.37 28.46
C HIS A 562 -16.35 -9.64 28.52
N LEU A 563 -16.90 -10.11 27.40
CA LEU A 563 -17.72 -11.32 27.39
C LEU A 563 -16.89 -12.58 27.58
N LEU A 564 -15.72 -12.66 26.95
CA LEU A 564 -14.80 -13.79 27.11
C LEU A 564 -14.38 -13.94 28.58
N TRP A 565 -14.02 -12.82 29.23
CA TRP A 565 -13.62 -12.79 30.64
C TRP A 565 -14.80 -13.13 31.56
N HIS A 566 -15.89 -12.35 31.50
CA HIS A 566 -16.95 -12.42 32.51
C HIS A 566 -17.94 -13.57 32.28
N ASN A 567 -18.33 -13.82 31.03
CA ASN A 567 -19.37 -14.83 30.73
C ASN A 567 -18.78 -16.23 30.56
N TYR A 568 -17.62 -16.33 29.90
CA TYR A 568 -16.99 -17.60 29.57
C TYR A 568 -15.79 -17.95 30.45
N ARG A 569 -15.36 -17.05 31.35
CA ARG A 569 -14.23 -17.26 32.27
C ARG A 569 -12.96 -17.67 31.53
N VAL A 570 -12.67 -16.96 30.45
CA VAL A 570 -11.41 -17.09 29.70
C VAL A 570 -10.36 -16.21 30.38
N ASP A 571 -9.25 -16.80 30.79
CA ASP A 571 -8.15 -16.08 31.45
C ASP A 571 -7.27 -15.34 30.42
N LEU A 572 -7.76 -14.18 29.97
CA LEU A 572 -7.05 -13.31 29.01
C LEU A 572 -5.76 -12.71 29.60
N GLY A 573 -5.66 -12.59 30.93
CA GLY A 573 -4.44 -12.16 31.61
C GLY A 573 -3.32 -13.17 31.41
N ALA A 574 -3.61 -14.45 31.61
CA ALA A 574 -2.67 -15.52 31.32
C ALA A 574 -2.32 -15.59 29.82
N VAL A 575 -3.26 -15.35 28.91
CA VAL A 575 -2.95 -15.27 27.46
C VAL A 575 -1.92 -14.16 27.20
N PHE A 576 -2.17 -12.96 27.73
CA PHE A 576 -1.29 -11.81 27.58
C PHE A 576 0.11 -12.05 28.17
N ASP A 577 0.19 -12.47 29.44
CA ASP A 577 1.45 -12.63 30.18
C ASP A 577 2.27 -13.82 29.69
N ARG A 578 1.62 -14.96 29.37
CA ARG A 578 2.32 -16.18 28.94
C ARG A 578 2.84 -16.10 27.50
N TRP A 579 2.05 -15.50 26.61
CA TRP A 579 2.32 -15.58 25.18
C TRP A 579 2.77 -14.24 24.58
N LEU A 580 1.96 -13.18 24.72
CA LEU A 580 2.27 -11.92 24.04
C LEU A 580 3.53 -11.25 24.60
N VAL A 581 3.64 -11.12 25.93
CA VAL A 581 4.76 -10.40 26.57
C VAL A 581 5.90 -11.32 27.05
N ASN A 582 6.00 -12.52 26.47
CA ASN A 582 7.05 -13.49 26.76
C ASN A 582 8.13 -13.51 25.66
N ALA A 583 9.39 -13.31 26.05
CA ALA A 583 10.53 -13.23 25.12
C ALA A 583 10.91 -14.56 24.48
N GLU A 584 10.49 -15.69 25.06
CA GLU A 584 10.65 -17.02 24.44
C GLU A 584 9.53 -17.34 23.43
N GLU A 585 8.56 -16.44 23.27
CA GLU A 585 7.39 -16.62 22.41
C GLU A 585 7.28 -15.49 21.38
N PHE A 586 6.58 -14.39 21.71
CA PHE A 586 6.32 -13.28 20.78
C PHE A 586 7.06 -11.98 21.13
N TRP A 587 7.58 -11.82 22.34
CA TRP A 587 8.17 -10.56 22.82
C TRP A 587 9.64 -10.36 22.40
N LEU A 588 9.89 -10.48 21.09
CA LEU A 588 11.20 -10.25 20.49
C LEU A 588 11.42 -8.76 20.20
N ARG A 589 12.37 -8.40 19.32
CA ARG A 589 12.56 -7.00 18.89
C ARG A 589 11.29 -6.48 18.25
N ALA A 590 10.68 -7.28 17.37
CA ALA A 590 9.33 -7.09 16.84
C ALA A 590 8.52 -8.39 16.96
N PHE A 591 7.20 -8.31 16.89
CA PHE A 591 6.35 -9.48 17.08
C PHE A 591 6.45 -10.41 15.86
N PRO A 592 6.85 -11.69 16.02
CA PRO A 592 6.84 -12.63 14.92
C PRO A 592 5.41 -13.05 14.55
N ALA A 593 5.19 -13.45 13.30
CA ALA A 593 3.89 -13.94 12.83
C ALA A 593 3.48 -15.28 13.46
N THR A 594 4.43 -16.08 13.93
CA THR A 594 4.23 -17.31 14.71
C THR A 594 5.15 -17.30 15.93
N ALA A 595 4.76 -17.98 17.00
CA ALA A 595 5.56 -18.03 18.23
C ALA A 595 6.95 -18.62 17.94
N LYS A 596 7.98 -18.13 18.63
CA LYS A 596 9.35 -18.65 18.54
C LYS A 596 9.46 -20.13 18.92
N SER A 597 8.55 -20.62 19.76
CA SER A 597 8.48 -22.04 20.14
C SER A 597 7.82 -22.95 19.09
N ASP A 598 7.28 -22.41 17.99
CA ASP A 598 6.69 -23.22 16.92
C ASP A 598 7.80 -24.02 16.21
N PRO A 599 7.63 -25.33 15.96
CA PRO A 599 8.66 -26.16 15.32
C PRO A 599 9.06 -25.71 13.91
N LEU A 600 8.23 -24.91 13.23
CA LEU A 600 8.52 -24.35 11.92
C LEU A 600 8.86 -22.86 11.99
N PHE A 601 9.14 -22.31 13.17
CA PHE A 601 9.59 -20.94 13.34
C PHE A 601 10.88 -20.66 12.55
N ASP A 602 10.88 -19.61 11.74
CA ASP A 602 12.06 -19.14 11.02
C ASP A 602 12.04 -17.61 10.84
N GLY A 603 12.99 -16.92 11.49
CA GLY A 603 13.17 -15.46 11.40
C GLY A 603 13.79 -14.99 10.09
N ASP A 604 14.53 -15.86 9.38
CA ASP A 604 15.16 -15.56 8.10
C ASP A 604 14.17 -15.61 6.92
N GLY A 605 12.94 -16.04 7.19
CA GLY A 605 11.86 -16.14 6.20
C GLY A 605 11.94 -17.41 5.36
N GLU A 606 12.57 -18.45 5.88
CA GLU A 606 12.58 -19.76 5.26
C GLU A 606 11.36 -20.59 5.64
N TRP A 607 10.86 -21.36 4.69
CA TRP A 607 9.87 -22.39 4.92
C TRP A 607 10.47 -23.73 4.46
N LYS A 608 10.65 -24.64 5.41
CA LYS A 608 11.25 -25.97 5.17
C LYS A 608 12.62 -25.87 4.45
N GLY A 609 13.46 -24.93 4.88
CA GLY A 609 14.83 -24.72 4.37
C GLY A 609 14.92 -23.98 3.03
N LYS A 610 13.84 -23.32 2.60
CA LYS A 610 13.82 -22.47 1.40
C LYS A 610 13.31 -21.08 1.76
N ARG A 611 14.11 -20.05 1.49
CA ARG A 611 13.64 -18.65 1.57
C ARG A 611 12.47 -18.40 0.63
N LEU A 612 11.39 -17.87 1.17
CA LEU A 612 10.18 -17.52 0.41
C LEU A 612 9.98 -16.00 0.35
N ASN A 613 9.13 -15.57 -0.57
CA ASN A 613 8.79 -14.16 -0.73
C ASN A 613 7.89 -13.63 0.39
N CYS A 614 6.90 -14.42 0.81
CA CYS A 614 5.87 -14.02 1.78
C CYS A 614 5.67 -15.09 2.88
N SER A 615 6.74 -15.53 3.53
CA SER A 615 6.62 -16.52 4.62
C SER A 615 6.11 -15.90 5.92
N TRP A 616 5.08 -16.51 6.49
CA TRP A 616 4.52 -16.14 7.80
C TRP A 616 4.96 -17.06 8.94
N SER A 617 5.89 -17.97 8.66
CA SER A 617 6.45 -18.93 9.62
C SER A 617 7.43 -18.32 10.63
N GLY A 618 7.51 -17.00 10.82
CA GLY A 618 8.38 -16.42 11.86
C GLY A 618 8.75 -14.97 11.63
N ARG A 619 8.77 -14.53 10.36
CA ARG A 619 8.93 -13.10 10.03
C ARG A 619 7.93 -12.22 10.78
N SER A 620 8.37 -11.02 11.10
CA SER A 620 7.54 -9.98 11.69
C SER A 620 6.83 -9.18 10.59
N TRP A 621 5.51 -9.19 10.60
CA TRP A 621 4.69 -8.48 9.60
C TRP A 621 4.05 -7.23 10.23
N PRO A 622 4.13 -6.04 9.60
CA PRO A 622 3.53 -4.83 10.13
C PRO A 622 2.02 -4.95 10.39
N MET A 623 1.30 -5.69 9.54
CA MET A 623 -0.12 -6.03 9.74
C MET A 623 -0.34 -6.76 11.07
N ALA A 624 0.41 -7.82 11.35
CA ALA A 624 0.30 -8.59 12.59
C ALA A 624 0.71 -7.74 13.81
N ASN A 625 1.80 -6.97 13.70
CA ASN A 625 2.24 -6.07 14.76
C ASN A 625 1.14 -5.05 15.10
N SER A 626 0.45 -4.51 14.08
CA SER A 626 -0.60 -3.53 14.30
C SER A 626 -1.78 -4.13 15.07
N HIS A 627 -2.17 -5.37 14.77
CA HIS A 627 -3.15 -6.12 15.56
C HIS A 627 -2.67 -6.34 16.99
N LEU A 628 -1.43 -6.78 17.21
CA LEU A 628 -0.91 -7.12 18.53
C LEU A 628 -0.71 -5.90 19.44
N VAL A 629 -0.34 -4.75 18.88
CA VAL A 629 -0.27 -3.49 19.63
C VAL A 629 -1.67 -3.04 20.07
N ASP A 630 -2.64 -3.07 19.15
CA ASP A 630 -4.02 -2.70 19.46
C ASP A 630 -4.61 -3.70 20.48
N ALA A 631 -4.27 -4.99 20.38
CA ALA A 631 -4.66 -6.05 21.31
C ALA A 631 -4.13 -5.77 22.73
N ALA A 632 -2.84 -5.44 22.83
CA ALA A 632 -2.21 -5.09 24.10
C ALA A 632 -2.85 -3.84 24.72
N ALA A 633 -3.14 -2.83 23.90
CA ALA A 633 -3.75 -1.59 24.35
C ALA A 633 -5.19 -1.79 24.82
N GLN A 634 -6.01 -2.53 24.06
CA GLN A 634 -7.40 -2.82 24.44
C GLN A 634 -7.45 -3.65 25.72
N TRP A 635 -6.60 -4.69 25.84
CA TRP A 635 -6.52 -5.48 27.06
C TRP A 635 -6.13 -4.64 28.28
N ALA A 636 -5.09 -3.80 28.16
CA ALA A 636 -4.68 -2.91 29.25
C ALA A 636 -5.79 -1.95 29.69
N ARG A 637 -6.67 -1.55 28.77
CA ARG A 637 -7.83 -0.69 29.06
C ARG A 637 -8.97 -1.44 29.75
N VAL A 638 -9.28 -2.66 29.32
CA VAL A 638 -10.27 -3.54 29.99
C VAL A 638 -9.89 -3.72 31.46
N LEU A 639 -8.62 -4.04 31.72
CA LEU A 639 -8.08 -4.16 33.08
C LEU A 639 -8.22 -2.89 33.94
N THR A 640 -8.22 -1.71 33.32
CA THR A 640 -8.34 -0.43 34.03
C THR A 640 -9.79 -0.13 34.41
N ARG A 641 -10.76 -0.63 33.63
CA ARG A 641 -12.20 -0.41 33.84
C ARG A 641 -12.79 -1.39 34.86
N ASP A 642 -12.34 -2.64 34.84
CA ASP A 642 -12.83 -3.71 35.72
C ASP A 642 -11.99 -3.79 37.02
N ARG A 643 -11.99 -2.70 37.82
CA ARG A 643 -11.17 -2.55 39.04
C ARG A 643 -11.54 -3.51 40.20
N GLU A 644 -12.63 -4.27 40.09
CA GLU A 644 -13.12 -5.12 41.19
C GLU A 644 -12.27 -6.37 41.44
N GLU A 645 -11.49 -6.84 40.46
CA GLU A 645 -10.72 -8.11 40.55
C GLU A 645 -9.19 -7.95 40.48
N MET A 646 -8.66 -6.74 40.20
CA MET A 646 -7.22 -6.53 39.95
C MET A 646 -6.62 -5.30 40.64
N THR A 647 -5.35 -5.41 41.03
CA THR A 647 -4.63 -4.31 41.70
C THR A 647 -4.24 -3.21 40.71
N GLU A 648 -4.21 -1.97 41.20
CA GLU A 648 -3.80 -0.78 40.42
C GLU A 648 -2.39 -0.95 39.80
N ASN A 649 -1.51 -1.69 40.47
CA ASN A 649 -0.17 -2.04 39.99
C ASN A 649 -0.18 -2.96 38.75
N GLN A 650 -1.09 -3.94 38.69
CA GLN A 650 -1.18 -4.86 37.55
C GLN A 650 -1.73 -4.15 36.30
N SER A 651 -2.74 -3.28 36.47
CA SER A 651 -3.26 -2.44 35.39
C SER A 651 -2.17 -1.54 34.80
N MET A 652 -1.42 -0.83 35.66
CA MET A 652 -0.32 0.03 35.20
C MET A 652 0.78 -0.76 34.49
N ALA A 653 1.15 -1.95 34.99
CA ALA A 653 2.15 -2.80 34.34
C ALA A 653 1.72 -3.22 32.92
N ALA A 654 0.44 -3.58 32.72
CA ALA A 654 -0.10 -3.89 31.39
C ALA A 654 -0.04 -2.68 30.46
N ARG A 655 -0.37 -1.48 30.94
CA ARG A 655 -0.28 -0.22 30.16
C ARG A 655 1.15 0.10 29.73
N ILE A 656 2.13 -0.06 30.63
CA ILE A 656 3.55 0.11 30.31
C ILE A 656 4.01 -0.89 29.24
N ARG A 657 3.55 -2.14 29.32
CA ARG A 657 3.85 -3.14 28.29
C ARG A 657 3.21 -2.79 26.95
N ALA A 658 1.95 -2.33 26.94
CA ALA A 658 1.30 -1.86 25.71
C ALA A 658 2.04 -0.66 25.08
N GLY A 659 2.50 0.31 25.88
CA GLY A 659 3.31 1.43 25.40
C GLY A 659 4.64 0.96 24.78
N LYS A 660 5.31 -0.01 25.41
CA LYS A 660 6.51 -0.65 24.84
C LYS A 660 6.22 -1.43 23.56
N ALA A 661 5.06 -2.09 23.46
CA ALA A 661 4.64 -2.78 22.24
C ALA A 661 4.51 -1.78 21.07
N LEU A 662 3.86 -0.65 21.30
CA LEU A 662 3.77 0.43 20.31
C LEU A 662 5.16 0.89 19.86
N MET A 663 6.03 1.25 20.80
CA MET A 663 7.37 1.75 20.47
C MET A 663 8.22 0.72 19.70
N LYS A 664 8.09 -0.58 20.00
CA LYS A 664 8.74 -1.65 19.24
C LYS A 664 8.27 -1.67 17.77
N THR A 665 6.97 -1.57 17.54
CA THR A 665 6.40 -1.52 16.18
C THR A 665 6.80 -0.25 15.44
N ILE A 666 6.90 0.89 16.13
CA ILE A 666 7.41 2.14 15.54
C ILE A 666 8.89 2.00 15.14
N SER A 667 9.75 1.53 16.04
CA SER A 667 11.18 1.32 15.76
C SER A 667 11.45 0.33 14.62
N LEU A 668 10.53 -0.62 14.36
CA LEU A 668 10.64 -1.55 13.23
C LEU A 668 10.63 -0.83 11.87
N MET A 669 9.97 0.34 11.79
CA MET A 669 9.85 1.14 10.57
C MET A 669 11.10 1.97 10.25
N PHE A 670 12.30 1.59 10.74
CA PHE A 670 13.53 2.35 10.56
C PHE A 670 14.73 1.47 10.23
N HIS A 671 15.56 1.89 9.29
CA HIS A 671 16.77 1.14 8.94
C HIS A 671 17.77 1.22 10.09
N GLY A 672 18.06 0.08 10.71
CA GLY A 672 19.03 0.02 11.80
C GLY A 672 18.64 0.87 13.01
N ASP A 673 17.34 1.12 13.22
CA ASP A 673 16.80 2.01 14.26
C ASP A 673 17.20 3.50 14.11
N ASP A 674 17.72 3.91 12.94
CA ASP A 674 18.04 5.32 12.66
C ASP A 674 16.75 6.10 12.38
N PRO A 675 16.34 7.05 13.25
CA PRO A 675 15.11 7.81 13.07
C PRO A 675 15.09 8.64 11.77
N ASN A 676 16.24 8.92 11.15
CA ASN A 676 16.32 9.67 9.90
C ASN A 676 16.13 8.80 8.66
N ARG A 677 16.03 7.48 8.83
CA ARG A 677 15.86 6.52 7.73
C ARG A 677 14.62 5.65 7.91
N PRO A 678 13.42 6.26 7.98
CA PRO A 678 12.17 5.53 8.05
C PRO A 678 11.96 4.66 6.80
N ASN A 679 11.24 3.55 6.94
CA ASN A 679 10.89 2.62 5.87
C ASN A 679 9.55 1.93 6.18
N SER A 680 9.03 1.19 5.22
CA SER A 680 7.85 0.33 5.40
C SER A 680 7.90 -0.83 4.42
N TYR A 681 8.46 -1.96 4.84
CA TYR A 681 8.56 -3.18 4.03
C TYR A 681 7.44 -4.16 4.36
N GLU A 682 7.27 -5.17 3.51
CA GLU A 682 6.34 -6.29 3.74
C GLU A 682 6.58 -6.97 5.09
N HIS A 683 7.84 -7.33 5.39
CA HIS A 683 8.17 -8.07 6.61
C HIS A 683 9.62 -7.90 7.05
N TYR A 684 9.87 -8.16 8.32
CA TYR A 684 11.12 -7.90 9.03
C TYR A 684 11.57 -9.12 9.80
N ASP A 685 12.87 -9.24 10.05
CA ASP A 685 13.39 -10.25 10.95
C ASP A 685 12.98 -9.87 12.39
N PRO A 686 12.31 -10.75 13.15
CA PRO A 686 11.75 -10.39 14.45
C PRO A 686 12.82 -10.17 15.54
N GLU A 687 14.07 -10.62 15.34
CA GLU A 687 15.15 -10.52 16.33
C GLU A 687 16.10 -9.35 16.01
N SER A 688 16.59 -9.28 14.78
CA SER A 688 17.51 -8.25 14.28
C SER A 688 16.79 -6.98 13.79
N GLY A 689 15.54 -7.08 13.33
CA GLY A 689 14.79 -5.97 12.74
C GLY A 689 15.14 -5.69 11.27
N VAL A 690 15.91 -6.55 10.61
CA VAL A 690 16.30 -6.33 9.20
C VAL A 690 15.08 -6.52 8.28
N PRO A 691 14.73 -5.51 7.45
CA PRO A 691 13.61 -5.62 6.51
C PRO A 691 13.88 -6.63 5.39
N SER A 692 12.83 -7.01 4.66
CA SER A 692 12.88 -7.83 3.45
C SER A 692 13.49 -7.10 2.25
N LEU A 693 14.71 -6.57 2.39
CA LEU A 693 15.43 -5.79 1.36
C LEU A 693 15.51 -6.50 0.01
N TYR A 694 15.59 -7.83 0.00
CA TYR A 694 15.66 -8.65 -1.21
C TYR A 694 14.39 -8.60 -2.06
N ARG A 695 13.27 -8.13 -1.51
CA ARG A 695 11.99 -7.93 -2.21
C ARG A 695 11.93 -6.56 -2.89
N GLY A 696 12.57 -5.55 -2.32
CA GLY A 696 12.59 -4.17 -2.84
C GLY A 696 11.27 -3.40 -2.70
N TYR A 697 10.21 -4.02 -2.16
CA TYR A 697 8.91 -3.39 -1.90
C TYR A 697 8.93 -2.59 -0.59
N ASP A 698 9.61 -1.45 -0.61
CA ASP A 698 9.49 -0.40 0.41
C ASP A 698 8.21 0.44 0.18
N ASP A 699 7.81 1.24 1.14
CA ASP A 699 6.56 2.02 1.18
C ASP A 699 5.29 1.16 1.02
N TYR A 700 5.33 -0.03 1.62
CA TYR A 700 4.26 -1.01 1.69
C TYR A 700 3.21 -0.62 2.75
N MET A 701 1.99 -0.37 2.30
CA MET A 701 0.88 0.20 3.07
C MET A 701 -0.02 -0.87 3.73
N HIS A 702 0.56 -1.91 4.32
CA HIS A 702 -0.17 -3.05 4.89
C HIS A 702 -0.14 -3.06 6.43
N SER A 703 -0.57 -1.96 7.05
CA SER A 703 -0.56 -1.73 8.52
C SER A 703 -1.28 -0.41 8.87
N TRP A 704 -1.45 -0.08 10.15
CA TRP A 704 -2.13 1.18 10.55
C TRP A 704 -1.35 2.01 11.58
N ILE A 705 -0.21 2.54 11.19
CA ILE A 705 0.73 3.23 12.09
C ILE A 705 0.18 4.58 12.59
N VAL A 706 -0.44 5.40 11.74
CA VAL A 706 -1.01 6.68 12.18
C VAL A 706 -2.16 6.43 13.16
N ASP A 707 -3.02 5.47 12.86
CA ASP A 707 -4.10 5.07 13.76
C ASP A 707 -3.57 4.61 15.13
N LEU A 708 -2.50 3.81 15.18
CA LEU A 708 -1.89 3.40 16.45
C LEU A 708 -1.34 4.61 17.23
N ILE A 709 -0.66 5.54 16.56
CA ILE A 709 -0.13 6.76 17.19
C ILE A 709 -1.28 7.60 17.76
N LEU A 710 -2.31 7.89 16.97
CA LEU A 710 -3.40 8.75 17.40
C LEU A 710 -4.26 8.09 18.49
N ARG A 711 -4.57 6.79 18.39
CA ARG A 711 -5.39 6.12 19.41
C ARG A 711 -4.65 5.73 20.67
N HIS A 712 -3.33 5.51 20.61
CA HIS A 712 -2.59 4.95 21.73
C HIS A 712 -1.46 5.83 22.25
N ALA A 713 -0.74 6.58 21.40
CA ALA A 713 0.23 7.56 21.89
C ALA A 713 -0.48 8.86 22.33
N VAL A 714 -1.38 9.39 21.50
CA VAL A 714 -2.19 10.57 21.86
C VAL A 714 -3.38 10.18 22.74
N GLY A 715 -3.84 8.92 22.65
CA GLY A 715 -4.89 8.38 23.51
C GLY A 715 -6.31 8.69 23.05
N ILE A 716 -6.51 9.01 21.78
CA ILE A 716 -7.82 9.40 21.27
C ILE A 716 -8.69 8.16 21.10
N ASN A 717 -9.90 8.20 21.65
CA ASN A 717 -10.91 7.19 21.37
C ASN A 717 -12.09 7.86 20.66
N PRO A 718 -12.21 7.77 19.33
CA PRO A 718 -13.30 8.39 18.60
C PRO A 718 -14.67 7.97 19.12
N GLY A 719 -15.58 8.95 19.25
CA GLY A 719 -16.85 8.78 19.96
C GLY A 719 -16.78 8.94 21.49
N SER A 720 -15.59 9.07 22.08
CA SER A 720 -15.38 9.39 23.50
C SER A 720 -14.84 10.82 23.69
N GLU A 721 -15.26 11.49 24.76
CA GLU A 721 -14.69 12.78 25.16
C GLU A 721 -13.36 12.61 25.91
N THR A 722 -13.14 11.46 26.55
CA THR A 722 -11.94 11.18 27.34
C THR A 722 -10.74 10.76 26.49
N LEU A 723 -9.56 11.24 26.88
CA LEU A 723 -8.27 10.81 26.36
C LEU A 723 -7.67 9.73 27.26
N ASP A 724 -7.00 8.77 26.66
CA ASP A 724 -6.39 7.63 27.36
C ASP A 724 -5.06 7.20 26.71
N PRO A 725 -4.00 8.03 26.82
CA PRO A 725 -2.70 7.75 26.24
C PRO A 725 -1.98 6.61 27.00
N LEU A 726 -1.23 5.80 26.27
CA LEU A 726 -0.32 4.81 26.85
C LEU A 726 0.93 5.51 27.39
N PRO A 727 1.52 5.01 28.49
CA PRO A 727 2.78 5.53 29.00
C PRO A 727 3.92 5.13 28.06
N LEU A 728 4.52 6.11 27.38
CA LEU A 728 5.60 5.86 26.41
C LEU A 728 6.98 6.25 26.97
N GLY A 729 7.02 7.00 28.07
CA GLY A 729 8.26 7.55 28.62
C GLY A 729 8.84 8.67 27.75
N VAL A 730 7.97 9.44 27.09
CA VAL A 730 8.34 10.63 26.32
C VAL A 730 8.11 11.90 27.15
N ASP A 731 8.94 12.92 26.94
CA ASP A 731 8.80 14.19 27.66
C ASP A 731 7.53 14.93 27.24
N TRP A 732 7.24 14.93 25.93
CA TRP A 732 6.02 15.55 25.42
C TRP A 732 5.56 14.98 24.07
N ILE A 733 4.25 15.11 23.83
CA ILE A 733 3.58 14.91 22.53
C ILE A 733 2.66 16.11 22.30
N GLU A 734 2.65 16.63 21.08
CA GLU A 734 1.69 17.64 20.64
C GLU A 734 1.04 17.18 19.33
N CYS A 735 -0.29 17.13 19.32
CA CYS A 735 -1.06 16.82 18.13
C CYS A 735 -2.18 17.85 17.95
N ARG A 736 -2.17 18.56 16.84
CA ARG A 736 -3.11 19.63 16.48
C ARG A 736 -3.95 19.23 15.28
N GLU A 737 -5.05 19.94 15.07
CA GLU A 737 -5.94 19.74 13.90
C GLU A 737 -6.45 18.30 13.78
N ILE A 738 -6.70 17.62 14.90
CA ILE A 738 -7.26 16.27 14.86
C ILE A 738 -8.75 16.37 14.50
N PRO A 739 -9.25 15.69 13.46
CA PRO A 739 -10.66 15.72 13.13
C PRO A 739 -11.49 15.02 14.20
N CYS A 740 -12.64 15.60 14.52
CA CYS A 740 -13.67 14.98 15.35
C CYS A 740 -15.06 15.52 14.95
N LYS A 741 -16.13 14.85 15.38
CA LYS A 741 -17.52 15.30 15.13
C LYS A 741 -17.78 16.76 15.54
N GLN A 742 -17.05 17.27 16.53
CA GLN A 742 -17.22 18.62 17.09
C GLN A 742 -16.31 19.68 16.42
N GLY A 743 -15.47 19.30 15.43
CA GLY A 743 -14.57 20.22 14.75
C GLY A 743 -13.12 19.70 14.71
N ARG A 744 -12.18 20.49 15.21
CA ARG A 744 -10.76 20.14 15.31
C ARG A 744 -10.33 20.14 16.77
N ARG A 745 -9.53 19.15 17.17
CA ARG A 745 -9.03 18.99 18.55
C ARG A 745 -7.51 19.19 18.59
N HIS A 746 -7.04 19.81 19.66
CA HIS A 746 -5.63 19.95 20.01
C HIS A 746 -5.37 19.23 21.33
N VAL A 747 -4.46 18.26 21.30
CA VAL A 747 -3.98 17.53 22.46
C VAL A 747 -2.50 17.81 22.70
N ARG A 748 -2.15 18.13 23.94
CA ARG A 748 -0.76 18.17 24.42
C ARG A 748 -0.60 17.30 25.65
N ILE A 749 0.41 16.44 25.62
CA ILE A 749 0.78 15.52 26.70
C ILE A 749 2.18 15.90 27.16
N GLU A 750 2.38 16.01 28.48
CA GLU A 750 3.69 16.19 29.11
C GLU A 750 3.90 15.11 30.16
N ARG A 751 4.98 14.34 30.03
CA ARG A 751 5.31 13.20 30.91
C ARG A 751 4.12 12.26 31.14
N ASP A 752 3.51 11.82 30.04
CA ASP A 752 2.33 10.95 29.98
C ASP A 752 1.04 11.54 30.63
N VAL A 753 1.02 12.84 30.96
CA VAL A 753 -0.16 13.55 31.50
C VAL A 753 -0.71 14.51 30.45
N VAL A 754 -2.02 14.47 30.20
CA VAL A 754 -2.70 15.45 29.33
C VAL A 754 -2.68 16.81 30.02
N VAL A 755 -2.01 17.79 29.40
CA VAL A 755 -1.90 19.17 29.90
C VAL A 755 -2.71 20.18 29.09
N ARG A 756 -3.13 19.80 27.87
CA ARG A 756 -4.02 20.60 27.02
C ARG A 756 -4.95 19.69 26.23
N ASP A 757 -6.22 20.07 26.22
CA ASP A 757 -7.28 19.42 25.47
C ASP A 757 -8.32 20.47 25.08
N GLU A 758 -8.21 20.97 23.85
CA GLU A 758 -9.04 22.08 23.37
C GLU A 758 -9.67 21.75 22.03
N TYR A 759 -10.90 22.23 21.85
CA TYR A 759 -11.62 22.17 20.58
C TYR A 759 -11.58 23.54 19.91
N THR A 760 -11.19 23.58 18.64
CA THR A 760 -11.40 24.72 17.78
C THR A 760 -12.66 24.47 16.96
N SER A 761 -13.60 25.42 17.01
CA SER A 761 -14.74 25.43 16.10
C SER A 761 -14.22 25.50 14.67
N CYS A 762 -14.66 24.59 13.80
CA CYS A 762 -14.37 24.72 12.37
C CYS A 762 -14.91 26.08 11.88
N PRO A 763 -14.13 26.85 11.09
CA PRO A 763 -14.66 28.00 10.37
C PRO A 763 -15.77 27.60 9.38
#